data_AF-A0A935JRX1-F1
#
_entry.id   AF-A0A935JRX1-F1
#
_cell.length_a   1.000
_cell.length_b   1.000
_cell.length_c   1.000
_cell.angle_alpha   90.00
_cell.angle_beta   90.00
_cell.angle_gamma   90.00
#
_symmetry.space_group_name_H-M   'P 1'
#
loop_
_entity.id
_entity.type
_entity.pdbx_description
1 polymer ?
#
loop_
_entity_poly.entity_id
_entity_poly.type
_entity_poly.pdbx_seq_one_letter_code
_entity_poly.pdbx_strand_id
1 'polypeptide(L)'
;MKISIFGFETTRKFAAIAILASFIFTNAFAVGALRGERTSPVSVSAATAKYTTDLTQLGREGRLREELSFEKETTRLIKVLAEGGSRQPVIVDEDAAVQATIVEQVALRIAKGAVSEKMAGKTILRVETATLFSNAKTQPQIAAIVNAIANDAAASNGQIILFVDELTSYVGKNSAETNLFNLIADGKIIMIGGSSVTAYDENIASQPDVAEHFAGILVSGKSQNSDSAVANKNDREGGYRGDNVSPDLREMMAQDPSGNTRVDVILQAKDADNAALRSLLASGQARISDRIGNSDTLVVNLPLSALNALSTSGTINYVSPDRPTQSMGHIEDTTGATQMRTSATGGCATGFSNCDGSNVGIAIVDSGIYAAHNGFKDAAGASRIVANVNFSTSATTNDVYGHGTHVAGLAAGNSSVSSNAYRGVAFDSKIISVKVLNDFGIGSTSSLLNGLNWILTNRAAYNIKVVNLSLGTIAVDSFTNDPVSLKVKELVNAGVVVFVAAGNLGKNPLTGAKIYGSIHSPGNSPYAITVGASNSMATTSRADDTMATYSSHGPTRSFFRTTTGTKVYDNLIKPDLVAPGNKLVSYKAPNNLMATVMPTLSLDATNGPDSAMRMSGSSMSTPLAAGAAAMMLEINPNLTPGMIRMILQYSAQPMNGANTYEQGAGQLNIDGAMRLARTLRTDVDFQTLAKGTATVPAGWLMPTATSTIGGATFPWAQLVTGKYTFHTGANLVSQFQTVYKRENIVGNGVNFAAGAYSLNTTSFFTTGLTVNRNVITSNGSAFGGGTTYLSYGVLVGDGVLVGDGVLVGDSALLSNGVLVGDGVLVGDGVLVGDGVLVGDGVLVGDSVLLGDNTPGMQ
;
A
#
# COMPACT_ATOMS: atom_id res chain seq x y z
N MET A 1 -27.60 -34.05 37.46
CA MET A 1 -27.15 -32.82 38.12
C MET A 1 -26.66 -31.87 37.04
N LYS A 2 -27.45 -30.82 36.74
CA LYS A 2 -27.11 -29.78 35.73
C LYS A 2 -26.00 -28.90 36.29
N ILE A 3 -24.92 -28.68 35.55
CA ILE A 3 -24.01 -27.55 35.75
C ILE A 3 -23.84 -26.86 34.39
N SER A 4 -24.10 -25.56 34.39
CA SER A 4 -24.28 -24.66 33.26
C SER A 4 -23.00 -24.31 32.53
N ILE A 5 -23.11 -24.22 31.20
CA ILE A 5 -22.15 -23.61 30.28
C ILE A 5 -22.46 -22.12 30.23
N PHE A 6 -21.56 -21.26 30.70
CA PHE A 6 -21.53 -19.83 30.38
C PHE A 6 -20.09 -19.30 30.52
N GLY A 7 -19.61 -18.60 29.48
CA GLY A 7 -18.47 -17.68 29.58
C GLY A 7 -17.14 -18.15 28.97
N PHE A 8 -17.02 -18.21 27.64
CA PHE A 8 -15.72 -18.35 26.95
C PHE A 8 -15.61 -17.57 25.61
N GLU A 9 -16.48 -16.57 25.36
CA GLU A 9 -16.46 -15.80 24.10
C GLU A 9 -15.55 -14.56 24.11
N THR A 10 -15.30 -13.92 25.25
CA THR A 10 -14.58 -12.64 25.34
C THR A 10 -13.07 -12.78 25.13
N THR A 11 -12.45 -13.86 25.62
CA THR A 11 -10.98 -14.06 25.52
C THR A 11 -10.51 -14.33 24.08
N ARG A 12 -11.39 -14.84 23.21
CA ARG A 12 -11.10 -15.03 21.78
C ARG A 12 -11.14 -13.74 20.96
N LYS A 13 -11.96 -12.76 21.36
CA LYS A 13 -12.06 -11.46 20.68
C LYS A 13 -10.83 -10.59 20.91
N PHE A 14 -10.30 -10.54 22.14
CA PHE A 14 -9.15 -9.69 22.49
C PHE A 14 -7.80 -10.16 21.91
N ALA A 15 -7.54 -11.47 21.91
CA ALA A 15 -6.34 -12.02 21.27
C ALA A 15 -6.33 -11.77 19.75
N ALA A 16 -7.51 -11.69 19.14
CA ALA A 16 -7.67 -11.54 17.71
C ALA A 16 -7.60 -10.06 17.24
N ILE A 17 -8.00 -9.10 18.08
CA ILE A 17 -7.84 -7.66 17.82
C ILE A 17 -6.35 -7.24 17.83
N ALA A 18 -5.54 -7.73 18.77
CA ALA A 18 -4.11 -7.43 18.84
C ALA A 18 -3.32 -8.02 17.67
N ILE A 19 -3.70 -9.21 17.18
CA ILE A 19 -3.03 -9.88 16.06
C ILE A 19 -3.41 -9.24 14.71
N LEU A 20 -4.63 -8.71 14.56
CA LEU A 20 -5.02 -7.99 13.35
C LEU A 20 -4.33 -6.62 13.24
N ALA A 21 -4.10 -5.95 14.38
CA ALA A 21 -3.22 -4.79 14.45
C ALA A 21 -1.75 -5.14 14.15
N SER A 22 -1.33 -6.39 14.38
CA SER A 22 0.04 -6.84 14.12
C SER A 22 0.37 -7.01 12.62
N PHE A 23 -0.63 -7.07 11.73
CA PHE A 23 -0.41 -6.99 10.28
C PHE A 23 -0.58 -5.57 9.71
N ILE A 24 -1.16 -4.65 10.48
CA ILE A 24 -1.24 -3.22 10.14
C ILE A 24 -0.08 -2.44 10.78
N PHE A 25 0.57 -2.98 11.81
CA PHE A 25 1.77 -2.45 12.47
C PHE A 25 2.67 -3.58 13.00
N THR A 26 3.53 -4.14 12.16
CA THR A 26 4.81 -4.69 12.64
C THR A 26 5.94 -4.02 11.89
N ASN A 27 7.07 -3.89 12.58
CA ASN A 27 8.36 -3.27 12.20
C ASN A 27 8.61 -1.89 12.84
N ALA A 28 8.65 -1.91 14.16
CA ALA A 28 9.17 -0.85 15.00
C ALA A 28 10.61 -1.15 15.46
N PHE A 29 11.56 -1.50 14.58
CA PHE A 29 12.99 -1.47 14.92
C PHE A 29 13.88 -1.17 13.70
N ALA A 30 14.90 -0.35 13.96
CA ALA A 30 16.06 0.00 13.10
C ALA A 30 15.99 1.26 12.24
N VAL A 31 15.83 2.44 12.85
CA VAL A 31 16.58 3.63 12.43
C VAL A 31 16.99 4.40 13.69
N GLY A 32 18.29 4.45 13.99
CA GLY A 32 18.78 5.10 15.19
C GLY A 32 20.30 5.04 15.34
N ALA A 33 21.03 5.34 14.28
CA ALA A 33 22.44 5.70 14.39
C ALA A 33 22.63 6.98 13.58
N LEU A 34 22.58 8.14 14.26
CA LEU A 34 23.41 9.34 14.06
C LEU A 34 22.96 10.44 15.05
N ARG A 35 23.81 10.61 16.07
CA ARG A 35 24.07 11.73 16.99
C ARG A 35 23.03 12.87 17.18
N GLY A 36 22.59 12.99 18.44
CA GLY A 36 22.23 14.22 19.18
C GLY A 36 22.38 13.92 20.68
N GLU A 37 22.76 14.89 21.51
CA GLU A 37 23.33 14.73 22.86
C GLU A 37 22.47 13.96 23.90
N ARG A 38 23.19 13.31 24.83
CA ARG A 38 22.70 12.32 25.80
C ARG A 38 21.92 12.94 26.96
N THR A 39 20.70 12.44 27.17
CA THR A 39 20.22 12.09 28.53
C THR A 39 20.06 10.57 28.55
N SER A 40 20.72 9.88 29.50
CA SER A 40 20.71 8.41 29.55
C SER A 40 19.29 7.90 29.85
N PRO A 41 18.79 6.85 29.16
CA PRO A 41 17.49 6.25 29.48
C PRO A 41 17.48 5.65 30.89
N VAL A 42 16.34 5.74 31.58
CA VAL A 42 16.12 5.12 32.89
C VAL A 42 16.17 3.59 32.73
N SER A 43 17.05 2.91 33.46
CA SER A 43 17.29 1.48 33.29
C SER A 43 16.18 0.64 33.92
N VAL A 44 15.30 0.06 33.11
CA VAL A 44 14.39 -1.03 33.51
C VAL A 44 15.03 -2.40 33.31
N SER A 45 14.60 -3.41 34.07
CA SER A 45 15.13 -4.77 33.90
C SER A 45 14.81 -5.30 32.49
N ALA A 46 15.68 -6.16 31.95
CA ALA A 46 15.46 -6.79 30.64
C ALA A 46 14.18 -7.64 30.60
N ALA A 47 13.70 -8.10 31.76
CA ALA A 47 12.43 -8.82 31.89
C ALA A 47 11.23 -7.87 31.72
N THR A 48 11.27 -6.68 32.32
CA THR A 48 10.23 -5.65 32.22
C THR A 48 10.16 -5.03 30.82
N ALA A 49 11.32 -4.76 30.20
CA ALA A 49 11.40 -4.20 28.85
C ALA A 49 10.71 -5.06 27.77
N LYS A 50 10.50 -6.36 28.02
CA LYS A 50 9.76 -7.26 27.11
C LYS A 50 8.25 -7.00 27.12
N TYR A 51 7.70 -6.44 28.19
CA TYR A 51 6.27 -6.26 28.42
C TYR A 51 5.86 -4.79 28.50
N THR A 52 6.77 -3.87 28.19
CA THR A 52 6.52 -2.43 28.24
C THR A 52 7.12 -1.71 27.04
N THR A 53 6.42 -0.69 26.54
CA THR A 53 6.92 0.24 25.52
C THR A 53 7.20 1.60 26.15
N ASP A 54 8.42 2.13 25.95
CA ASP A 54 8.79 3.46 26.43
C ASP A 54 8.31 4.56 25.47
N LEU A 55 7.17 5.17 25.80
CA LEU A 55 6.57 6.23 25.00
C LEU A 55 7.43 7.50 25.01
N THR A 56 8.09 7.82 26.12
CA THR A 56 8.93 9.03 26.19
C THR A 56 10.18 8.88 25.32
N GLN A 57 10.77 7.69 25.28
CA GLN A 57 11.88 7.37 24.38
C GLN A 57 11.43 7.42 22.91
N LEU A 58 10.23 6.91 22.57
CA LEU A 58 9.65 7.09 21.24
C LEU A 58 9.47 8.57 20.88
N GLY A 59 9.09 9.41 21.86
CA GLY A 59 9.02 10.86 21.71
C GLY A 59 10.39 11.49 21.42
N ARG A 60 11.44 11.10 22.15
CA ARG A 60 12.82 11.57 21.94
C ARG A 60 13.37 11.15 20.57
N GLU A 61 12.97 9.98 20.09
CA GLU A 61 13.31 9.44 18.77
C GLU A 61 12.51 10.08 17.63
N GLY A 62 11.57 11.00 17.93
CA GLY A 62 10.72 11.66 16.93
C GLY A 62 9.66 10.74 16.33
N ARG A 63 9.33 9.63 17.01
CA ARG A 63 8.38 8.60 16.55
C ARG A 63 6.96 8.85 17.04
N LEU A 64 6.80 9.66 18.09
CA LEU A 64 5.50 10.20 18.51
C LEU A 64 5.21 11.53 17.83
N ARG A 65 3.93 11.89 17.75
CA ARG A 65 3.44 13.03 16.98
C ARG A 65 2.74 14.04 17.82
N GLU A 66 2.87 15.31 17.46
CA GLU A 66 2.03 16.35 18.06
C GLU A 66 0.63 16.27 17.48
N GLU A 67 -0.36 16.18 18.38
CA GLU A 67 -1.78 16.16 18.09
C GLU A 67 -2.45 17.26 18.91
N LEU A 68 -2.91 18.32 18.23
CA LEU A 68 -3.46 19.50 18.88
C LEU A 68 -4.92 19.32 19.33
N SER A 69 -5.58 18.24 18.89
CA SER A 69 -7.00 17.98 19.18
C SER A 69 -7.29 17.71 20.66
N PHE A 70 -6.27 17.38 21.47
CA PHE A 70 -6.40 17.03 22.89
C PHE A 70 -5.54 17.89 23.81
N GLU A 71 -5.26 19.13 23.41
CA GLU A 71 -4.40 20.05 24.15
C GLU A 71 -4.89 20.32 25.58
N LYS A 72 -6.21 20.41 25.78
CA LYS A 72 -6.83 20.65 27.09
C LYS A 72 -6.64 19.45 28.01
N GLU A 73 -6.91 18.25 27.51
CA GLU A 73 -6.82 16.98 28.22
C GLU A 73 -5.36 16.64 28.53
N THR A 74 -4.46 16.86 27.58
CA THR A 74 -3.01 16.68 27.74
C THR A 74 -2.46 17.61 28.81
N THR A 75 -2.83 18.90 28.77
CA THR A 75 -2.39 19.88 29.76
C THR A 75 -2.97 19.58 31.15
N ARG A 76 -4.23 19.14 31.21
CA ARG A 76 -4.87 18.71 32.46
C ARG A 76 -4.18 17.48 33.05
N LEU A 77 -3.85 16.48 32.23
CA LEU A 77 -3.15 15.28 32.67
C LEU A 77 -1.74 15.61 33.19
N ILE A 78 -0.99 16.47 32.49
CA ILE A 78 0.32 16.95 32.96
C ILE A 78 0.19 17.65 34.31
N LYS A 79 -0.82 18.50 34.48
CA LYS A 79 -1.06 19.20 35.73
C LYS A 79 -1.33 18.22 36.89
N VAL A 80 -2.22 17.24 36.67
CA VAL A 80 -2.54 16.21 37.68
C VAL A 80 -1.29 15.40 38.06
N LEU A 81 -0.48 15.00 37.08
CA LEU A 81 0.76 14.25 37.32
C LEU A 81 1.84 15.09 38.02
N ALA A 82 1.89 16.41 37.78
CA ALA A 82 2.87 17.32 38.36
C ALA A 82 2.52 17.76 39.79
N GLU A 83 1.23 17.92 40.09
CA GLU A 83 0.73 18.29 41.41
C GLU A 83 0.89 17.14 42.40
N GLY A 84 0.70 15.90 41.94
CA GLY A 84 0.77 14.70 42.76
C GLY A 84 -0.45 14.58 43.68
N GLY A 85 -1.15 13.45 43.60
CA GLY A 85 -2.33 13.17 44.42
C GLY A 85 -2.36 11.71 44.89
N SER A 86 -3.15 11.44 45.93
CA SER A 86 -3.39 10.06 46.38
C SER A 86 -4.15 9.21 45.36
N ARG A 87 -4.90 9.87 44.44
CA ARG A 87 -5.65 9.23 43.36
C ARG A 87 -4.93 9.38 42.02
N GLN A 88 -4.72 8.25 41.35
CA GLN A 88 -4.09 8.16 40.04
C GLN A 88 -5.08 8.54 38.92
N PRO A 89 -4.67 9.28 37.89
CA PRO A 89 -5.55 9.68 36.80
C PRO A 89 -5.99 8.49 35.94
N VAL A 90 -7.28 8.45 35.59
CA VAL A 90 -7.83 7.54 34.58
C VAL A 90 -8.44 8.37 33.47
N ILE A 91 -7.95 8.24 32.23
CA ILE A 91 -8.53 8.91 31.07
C ILE A 91 -9.78 8.15 30.66
N VAL A 92 -10.92 8.84 30.63
CA VAL A 92 -12.23 8.24 30.39
C VAL A 92 -12.86 8.88 29.15
N ASP A 93 -13.06 8.10 28.10
CA ASP A 93 -13.77 8.50 26.87
C ASP A 93 -14.84 7.49 26.48
N GLU A 94 -15.70 7.81 25.51
CA GLU A 94 -16.87 6.98 25.18
C GLU A 94 -16.50 5.56 24.73
N ASP A 95 -15.47 5.42 23.89
CA ASP A 95 -15.12 4.15 23.22
C ASP A 95 -13.74 3.59 23.59
N ALA A 96 -13.04 4.21 24.54
CA ALA A 96 -11.65 3.91 24.87
C ALA A 96 -10.68 3.98 23.67
N ALA A 97 -10.86 4.98 22.81
CA ALA A 97 -10.13 5.10 21.56
C ALA A 97 -9.02 6.15 21.58
N VAL A 98 -9.05 7.08 22.54
CA VAL A 98 -8.21 8.30 22.51
C VAL A 98 -7.22 8.42 23.68
N GLN A 99 -7.24 7.51 24.66
CA GLN A 99 -6.38 7.63 25.84
C GLN A 99 -4.90 7.49 25.49
N ALA A 100 -4.55 6.51 24.65
CA ALA A 100 -3.19 6.32 24.17
C ALA A 100 -2.66 7.61 23.50
N THR A 101 -3.47 8.24 22.65
CA THR A 101 -3.12 9.49 21.97
C THR A 101 -2.83 10.61 22.96
N ILE A 102 -3.65 10.78 24.00
CA ILE A 102 -3.46 11.80 25.04
C ILE A 102 -2.18 11.54 25.84
N VAL A 103 -1.91 10.28 26.22
CA VAL A 103 -0.69 9.91 26.96
C VAL A 103 0.57 10.05 26.09
N GLU A 104 0.49 9.73 24.81
CA GLU A 104 1.56 9.97 23.85
C GLU A 104 1.89 11.47 23.72
N GLN A 105 0.89 12.36 23.76
CA GLN A 105 1.14 13.81 23.80
C GLN A 105 1.90 14.22 25.07
N VAL A 106 1.54 13.65 26.22
CA VAL A 106 2.29 13.90 27.47
C VAL A 106 3.73 13.40 27.36
N ALA A 107 3.93 12.18 26.85
CA ALA A 107 5.24 11.58 26.66
C ALA A 107 6.11 12.41 25.72
N LEU A 108 5.54 12.95 24.65
CA LEU A 108 6.20 13.82 23.69
C LEU A 108 6.59 15.17 24.31
N ARG A 109 5.74 15.77 25.14
CA ARG A 109 6.09 17.01 25.85
C ARG A 109 7.20 16.80 26.88
N ILE A 110 7.19 15.67 27.60
CA ILE A 110 8.29 15.29 28.50
C ILE A 110 9.59 15.11 27.71
N ALA A 111 9.53 14.43 26.55
CA ALA A 111 10.68 14.21 25.67
C ALA A 111 11.28 15.52 25.13
N LYS A 112 10.43 16.52 24.84
CA LYS A 112 10.84 17.85 24.36
C LYS A 112 11.26 18.82 25.46
N GLY A 113 11.15 18.42 26.74
CA GLY A 113 11.39 19.32 27.88
C GLY A 113 10.33 20.41 28.03
N ALA A 114 9.17 20.28 27.37
CA ALA A 114 8.05 21.23 27.40
C ALA A 114 7.09 20.97 28.58
N VAL A 115 7.64 20.66 29.76
CA VAL A 115 6.91 20.32 30.99
C VAL A 115 7.59 20.98 32.20
N SER A 116 6.87 21.09 33.33
CA SER A 116 7.43 21.63 34.58
C SER A 116 8.63 20.82 35.10
N GLU A 117 9.49 21.42 35.92
CA GLU A 117 10.64 20.73 36.55
C GLU A 117 10.26 19.42 37.27
N LYS A 118 9.08 19.37 37.90
CA LYS A 118 8.55 18.16 38.56
C LYS A 118 8.27 17.00 37.60
N MET A 119 8.06 17.28 36.31
CA MET A 119 7.79 16.31 35.25
C MET A 119 9.02 16.08 34.34
N ALA A 120 10.02 16.96 34.43
CA ALA A 120 11.25 16.83 33.66
C ALA A 120 12.01 15.57 34.09
N GLY A 121 12.53 14.82 33.10
CA GLY A 121 13.28 13.59 33.34
C GLY A 121 12.44 12.35 33.66
N LYS A 122 11.11 12.47 33.78
CA LYS A 122 10.22 11.30 33.90
C LYS A 122 10.12 10.53 32.58
N THR A 123 9.71 9.27 32.66
CA THR A 123 9.55 8.36 31.51
C THR A 123 8.22 7.64 31.61
N ILE A 124 7.43 7.63 30.53
CA ILE A 124 6.14 6.94 30.47
C ILE A 124 6.33 5.58 29.82
N LEU A 125 6.06 4.51 30.58
CA LEU A 125 6.07 3.13 30.10
C LEU A 125 4.65 2.62 29.93
N ARG A 126 4.27 2.33 28.69
CA ARG A 126 3.02 1.64 28.35
C ARG A 126 3.17 0.16 28.64
N VAL A 127 2.28 -0.42 29.44
CA VAL A 127 2.24 -1.87 29.65
C VAL A 127 1.57 -2.52 28.44
N GLU A 128 2.31 -3.39 27.76
CA GLU A 128 1.83 -4.12 26.59
C GLU A 128 0.97 -5.29 27.05
N THR A 129 -0.30 -5.01 27.36
CA THR A 129 -1.27 -5.98 27.89
C THR A 129 -1.39 -7.20 26.97
N ALA A 130 -1.38 -7.01 25.65
CA ALA A 130 -1.37 -8.09 24.65
C ALA A 130 -0.14 -9.03 24.77
N THR A 131 1.03 -8.47 25.11
CA THR A 131 2.28 -9.22 25.27
C THR A 131 2.34 -9.94 26.63
N LEU A 132 1.68 -9.36 27.64
CA LEU A 132 1.53 -9.92 28.98
C LEU A 132 0.72 -11.23 28.95
N PHE A 133 -0.41 -11.25 28.23
CA PHE A 133 -1.33 -12.40 28.19
C PHE A 133 -1.02 -13.43 27.09
N SER A 134 -0.20 -13.08 26.10
CA SER A 134 0.26 -14.03 25.06
C SER A 134 1.41 -14.94 25.53
N ASN A 135 2.22 -14.48 26.50
CA ASN A 135 3.40 -15.21 26.97
C ASN A 135 3.21 -15.94 28.31
N ALA A 136 2.31 -15.47 29.18
CA ALA A 136 2.06 -16.09 30.48
C ALA A 136 0.94 -17.14 30.38
N LYS A 137 1.28 -18.41 30.61
CA LYS A 137 0.34 -19.53 30.42
C LYS A 137 -0.56 -19.80 31.62
N THR A 138 -0.31 -19.15 32.76
CA THR A 138 -1.04 -19.35 34.03
C THR A 138 -1.15 -18.04 34.82
N GLN A 139 -2.20 -17.91 35.65
CA GLN A 139 -2.41 -16.71 36.47
C GLN A 139 -1.26 -16.31 37.41
N PRO A 140 -0.56 -17.25 38.09
CA PRO A 140 0.59 -16.90 38.92
C PRO A 140 1.75 -16.27 38.14
N GLN A 141 1.93 -16.64 36.87
CA GLN A 141 2.96 -16.04 36.01
C GLN A 141 2.61 -14.61 35.62
N ILE A 142 1.33 -14.31 35.36
CA ILE A 142 0.85 -12.95 35.10
C ILE A 142 1.08 -12.08 36.34
N ALA A 143 0.72 -12.58 37.52
CA ALA A 143 0.95 -11.87 38.77
C ALA A 143 2.44 -11.60 39.03
N ALA A 144 3.32 -12.56 38.73
CA ALA A 144 4.77 -12.38 38.86
C ALA A 144 5.32 -11.29 37.91
N ILE A 145 4.84 -11.23 36.66
CA ILE A 145 5.28 -10.20 35.70
C ILE A 145 4.75 -8.82 36.09
N VAL A 146 3.47 -8.71 36.46
CA VAL A 146 2.88 -7.43 36.92
C VAL A 146 3.61 -6.92 38.16
N ASN A 147 3.93 -7.80 39.11
CA ASN A 147 4.72 -7.44 40.29
C ASN A 147 6.15 -7.00 39.92
N ALA A 148 6.79 -7.62 38.93
CA ALA A 148 8.11 -7.21 38.46
C ALA A 148 8.07 -5.80 37.82
N ILE A 149 7.08 -5.53 36.97
CA ILE A 149 6.87 -4.20 36.36
C ILE A 149 6.63 -3.15 37.45
N ALA A 150 5.76 -3.46 38.42
CA ALA A 150 5.45 -2.57 39.54
C ALA A 150 6.69 -2.30 40.42
N ASN A 151 7.47 -3.34 40.72
CA ASN A 151 8.69 -3.20 41.53
C ASN A 151 9.78 -2.38 40.80
N ASP A 152 9.95 -2.56 39.48
CA ASP A 152 10.88 -1.75 38.69
C ASP A 152 10.44 -0.28 38.65
N ALA A 153 9.13 -0.03 38.52
CA ALA A 153 8.57 1.33 38.59
C ALA A 153 8.78 1.95 39.99
N ALA A 154 8.56 1.18 41.06
CA ALA A 154 8.79 1.63 42.43
C ALA A 154 10.27 1.92 42.71
N ALA A 155 11.18 1.08 42.20
CA ALA A 155 12.63 1.26 42.34
C ALA A 155 13.17 2.50 41.60
N SER A 156 12.41 3.03 40.64
CA SER A 156 12.76 4.26 39.91
C SER A 156 12.57 5.55 40.72
N ASN A 157 12.11 5.47 41.98
CA ASN A 157 11.84 6.62 42.86
C ASN A 157 10.96 7.70 42.18
N GLY A 158 9.91 7.26 41.49
CA GLY A 158 8.95 8.14 40.82
C GLY A 158 9.43 8.71 39.47
N GLN A 159 10.52 8.19 38.89
CA GLN A 159 10.95 8.56 37.53
C GLN A 159 10.12 7.86 36.45
N ILE A 160 9.58 6.68 36.73
CA ILE A 160 8.71 5.92 35.82
C ILE A 160 7.24 6.21 36.12
N ILE A 161 6.48 6.52 35.07
CA ILE A 161 5.02 6.56 35.06
C ILE A 161 4.52 5.37 34.25
N LEU A 162 3.68 4.53 34.85
CA LEU A 162 3.08 3.39 34.16
C LEU A 162 1.79 3.80 33.46
N PHE A 163 1.61 3.41 32.21
CA PHE A 163 0.36 3.59 31.48
C PHE A 163 -0.28 2.24 31.14
N VAL A 164 -1.55 2.09 31.48
CA VAL A 164 -2.35 0.88 31.21
C VAL A 164 -3.61 1.31 30.45
N ASP A 165 -3.68 1.00 29.14
CA ASP A 165 -4.78 1.41 28.25
C ASP A 165 -6.17 0.95 28.71
N GLU A 166 -6.24 -0.22 29.33
CA GLU A 166 -7.50 -0.81 29.84
C GLU A 166 -7.33 -1.16 31.31
N LEU A 167 -7.42 -0.15 32.18
CA LEU A 167 -7.24 -0.34 33.62
C LEU A 167 -8.30 -1.29 34.21
N THR A 168 -9.54 -1.22 33.71
CA THR A 168 -10.67 -2.04 34.18
C THR A 168 -10.47 -3.53 33.92
N SER A 169 -9.60 -3.92 32.99
CA SER A 169 -9.19 -5.30 32.76
C SER A 169 -8.33 -5.87 33.90
N TYR A 170 -7.79 -5.01 34.78
CA TYR A 170 -6.93 -5.36 35.91
C TYR A 170 -7.62 -5.23 37.28
N VAL A 171 -8.77 -4.56 37.36
CA VAL A 171 -9.52 -4.31 38.60
C VAL A 171 -10.50 -5.46 38.90
N GLY A 172 -10.49 -5.96 40.14
CA GLY A 172 -11.48 -6.88 40.70
C GLY A 172 -11.27 -8.37 40.42
N LYS A 173 -10.04 -8.82 40.11
CA LYS A 173 -9.84 -10.23 39.69
C LYS A 173 -8.68 -11.03 40.29
N ASN A 174 -7.62 -10.49 40.92
CA ASN A 174 -6.44 -11.31 41.28
C ASN A 174 -5.57 -10.78 42.45
N SER A 175 -4.69 -11.61 43.02
CA SER A 175 -3.72 -11.25 44.09
C SER A 175 -2.60 -10.27 43.68
N ALA A 176 -2.42 -9.99 42.38
CA ALA A 176 -1.49 -8.96 41.88
C ALA A 176 -2.00 -7.53 42.14
N GLU A 177 -3.31 -7.40 42.28
CA GLU A 177 -4.04 -6.16 42.54
C GLU A 177 -3.65 -5.56 43.89
N THR A 178 -3.51 -6.41 44.92
CA THR A 178 -3.14 -5.98 46.28
C THR A 178 -1.75 -5.35 46.32
N ASN A 179 -0.75 -5.90 45.64
CA ASN A 179 0.59 -5.31 45.64
C ASN A 179 0.64 -4.00 44.85
N LEU A 180 -0.02 -3.96 43.68
CA LEU A 180 -0.09 -2.75 42.87
C LEU A 180 -0.80 -1.60 43.58
N PHE A 181 -1.95 -1.87 44.21
CA PHE A 181 -2.69 -0.87 44.98
C PHE A 181 -1.97 -0.47 46.26
N ASN A 182 -1.29 -1.38 46.96
CA ASN A 182 -0.44 -1.01 48.09
C ASN A 182 0.70 -0.08 47.68
N LEU A 183 1.34 -0.32 46.53
CA LEU A 183 2.41 0.54 46.02
C LEU A 183 1.89 1.91 45.54
N ILE A 184 0.65 1.97 45.06
CA ILE A 184 -0.05 3.23 44.75
C ILE A 184 -0.41 3.98 46.04
N ALA A 185 -0.96 3.29 47.04
CA ALA A 185 -1.33 3.87 48.34
C ALA A 185 -0.12 4.38 49.13
N ASP A 186 1.01 3.67 49.04
CA ASP A 186 2.31 4.08 49.60
C ASP A 186 2.96 5.24 48.82
N GLY A 187 2.39 5.68 47.69
CA GLY A 187 2.93 6.73 46.83
C GLY A 187 4.23 6.35 46.09
N LYS A 188 4.54 5.04 45.99
CA LYS A 188 5.78 4.53 45.38
C LYS A 188 5.70 4.43 43.86
N ILE A 189 4.50 4.37 43.29
CA ILE A 189 4.27 4.29 41.83
C ILE A 189 3.30 5.39 41.40
N ILE A 190 3.54 5.93 40.20
CA ILE A 190 2.63 6.82 39.49
C ILE A 190 2.07 6.08 38.29
N MET A 191 0.74 6.12 38.11
CA MET A 191 0.04 5.40 37.05
C MET A 191 -0.94 6.30 36.31
N ILE A 192 -1.14 6.02 35.03
CA ILE A 192 -2.23 6.52 34.20
C ILE A 192 -3.05 5.31 33.75
N GLY A 193 -4.35 5.33 34.01
CA GLY A 193 -5.29 4.33 33.48
C GLY A 193 -6.02 4.84 32.24
N GLY A 194 -6.43 3.95 31.35
CA GLY A 194 -7.46 4.19 30.35
C GLY A 194 -8.71 3.35 30.64
N SER A 195 -9.88 3.91 30.35
CA SER A 195 -11.16 3.21 30.44
C SER A 195 -12.21 3.86 29.53
N SER A 196 -13.21 3.09 29.11
CA SER A 196 -14.45 3.67 28.61
C SER A 196 -15.29 4.24 29.75
N VAL A 197 -16.25 5.13 29.45
CA VAL A 197 -17.19 5.68 30.44
C VAL A 197 -17.94 4.56 31.18
N THR A 198 -18.54 3.64 30.43
CA THR A 198 -19.30 2.52 31.01
C THR A 198 -18.43 1.65 31.90
N ALA A 199 -17.23 1.28 31.44
CA ALA A 199 -16.35 0.41 32.22
C ALA A 199 -15.81 1.11 33.48
N TYR A 200 -15.58 2.42 33.42
CA TYR A 200 -15.12 3.22 34.55
C TYR A 200 -16.19 3.29 35.63
N ASP A 201 -17.44 3.59 35.25
CA ASP A 201 -18.55 3.69 36.19
C ASP A 201 -18.86 2.33 36.84
N GLU A 202 -18.88 1.26 36.04
CA GLU A 202 -19.22 -0.09 36.51
C GLU A 202 -18.13 -0.76 37.34
N ASN A 203 -16.85 -0.49 37.09
CA ASN A 203 -15.75 -1.28 37.68
C ASN A 203 -14.79 -0.46 38.56
N ILE A 204 -14.77 0.87 38.43
CA ILE A 204 -13.89 1.74 39.21
C ILE A 204 -14.71 2.63 40.15
N ALA A 205 -15.67 3.40 39.63
CA ALA A 205 -16.43 4.34 40.45
C ALA A 205 -17.44 3.65 41.38
N SER A 206 -17.99 2.50 40.97
CA SER A 206 -18.94 1.70 41.76
C SER A 206 -18.30 0.95 42.94
N GLN A 207 -16.97 0.79 42.96
CA GLN A 207 -16.24 -0.01 43.95
C GLN A 207 -15.49 0.93 44.93
N PRO A 208 -15.93 1.07 46.19
CA PRO A 208 -15.33 2.01 47.15
C PRO A 208 -13.82 1.85 47.33
N ASP A 209 -13.35 0.59 47.41
CA ASP A 209 -11.94 0.24 47.65
C ASP A 209 -11.03 0.53 46.43
N VAL A 210 -11.60 0.71 45.24
CA VAL A 210 -10.86 1.04 44.01
C VAL A 210 -11.01 2.53 43.68
N ALA A 211 -12.21 3.07 43.90
CA ALA A 211 -12.51 4.49 43.70
C ALA A 211 -11.62 5.39 44.57
N GLU A 212 -11.15 4.93 45.73
CA GLU A 212 -10.22 5.67 46.58
C GLU A 212 -8.83 5.87 45.98
N HIS A 213 -8.44 5.05 44.99
CA HIS A 213 -7.11 5.08 44.36
C HIS A 213 -7.09 5.72 42.96
N PHE A 214 -8.24 5.92 42.31
CA PHE A 214 -8.30 6.39 40.92
C PHE A 214 -9.27 7.54 40.73
N ALA A 215 -8.94 8.52 39.89
CA ALA A 215 -9.78 9.66 39.55
C ALA A 215 -9.93 9.84 38.03
N GLY A 216 -11.17 9.81 37.54
CA GLY A 216 -11.50 9.97 36.14
C GLY A 216 -11.25 11.39 35.60
N ILE A 217 -10.54 11.47 34.47
CA ILE A 217 -10.42 12.63 33.61
C ILE A 217 -11.29 12.34 32.39
N LEU A 218 -12.51 12.87 32.42
CA LEU A 218 -13.44 12.74 31.30
C LEU A 218 -12.92 13.53 30.10
N VAL A 219 -12.80 12.86 28.96
CA VAL A 219 -12.52 13.47 27.67
C VAL A 219 -13.86 13.94 27.12
N SER A 220 -14.11 15.24 27.25
CA SER A 220 -15.31 15.85 26.67
C SER A 220 -15.23 15.73 25.15
N GLY A 221 -16.16 14.99 24.54
CA GLY A 221 -16.23 14.88 23.08
C GLY A 221 -16.19 16.24 22.39
N LYS A 222 -15.48 16.30 21.25
CA LYS A 222 -15.37 17.40 20.26
C LYS A 222 -15.83 18.76 20.76
N SER A 223 -14.89 19.72 20.81
CA SER A 223 -15.16 21.16 20.93
C SER A 223 -16.57 21.55 20.46
N GLN A 224 -17.45 21.78 21.43
CA GLN A 224 -18.71 22.46 21.20
C GLN A 224 -18.40 23.84 20.62
N ASN A 225 -18.86 24.11 19.40
CA ASN A 225 -19.56 25.37 19.22
C ASN A 225 -20.85 25.25 20.04
N SER A 226 -21.00 26.22 20.94
CA SER A 226 -22.11 26.40 21.87
C SER A 226 -23.46 26.07 21.24
N ASP A 227 -24.23 25.19 21.90
CA ASP A 227 -25.52 25.63 22.44
C ASP A 227 -26.06 24.62 23.45
N SER A 228 -26.16 25.10 24.69
CA SER A 228 -26.88 24.46 25.77
C SER A 228 -28.37 24.37 25.42
N ALA A 229 -28.86 23.20 25.06
CA ALA A 229 -30.29 22.90 25.10
C ALA A 229 -30.56 21.91 26.23
N VAL A 230 -31.20 22.42 27.27
CA VAL A 230 -31.78 21.70 28.40
C VAL A 230 -32.56 20.49 27.88
N ALA A 231 -32.13 19.29 28.28
CA ALA A 231 -32.84 18.05 27.98
C ALA A 231 -34.23 18.09 28.63
N ASN A 232 -35.25 18.34 27.81
CA ASN A 232 -36.62 18.13 28.22
C ASN A 232 -36.92 16.63 28.04
N LYS A 233 -37.11 15.93 29.15
CA LYS A 233 -37.59 14.53 29.17
C LYS A 233 -38.99 14.50 28.56
N ASN A 234 -39.12 14.24 27.26
CA ASN A 234 -40.30 13.69 26.59
C ASN A 234 -40.04 13.64 25.08
N ASP A 235 -39.37 12.61 24.56
CA ASP A 235 -39.49 12.32 23.12
C ASP A 235 -39.58 10.81 22.88
N ARG A 236 -40.69 10.45 22.25
CA ARG A 236 -41.12 9.08 21.92
C ARG A 236 -40.34 8.59 20.70
N GLU A 237 -40.03 7.29 20.66
CA GLU A 237 -39.47 6.63 19.47
C GLU A 237 -40.38 6.85 18.25
N GLY A 238 -39.87 7.55 17.23
CA GLY A 238 -40.57 7.79 15.96
C GLY A 238 -40.32 9.15 15.29
N GLY A 239 -39.68 10.11 15.98
CA GLY A 239 -39.38 11.45 15.43
C GLY A 239 -37.93 11.64 14.95
N TYR A 240 -37.74 12.58 14.02
CA TYR A 240 -36.44 13.08 13.57
C TYR A 240 -35.56 13.54 14.76
N ARG A 241 -34.27 13.20 14.78
CA ARG A 241 -33.33 13.55 15.87
C ARG A 241 -32.14 14.33 15.30
N GLY A 242 -31.84 15.51 15.87
CA GLY A 242 -30.67 16.32 15.49
C GLY A 242 -31.02 17.55 14.63
N ASP A 243 -30.00 18.14 13.99
CA ASP A 243 -30.11 19.31 13.10
C ASP A 243 -30.71 18.92 11.74
N ASN A 244 -31.75 19.60 11.25
CA ASN A 244 -32.53 19.17 10.07
C ASN A 244 -31.87 19.48 8.71
N VAL A 245 -30.62 19.91 8.69
CA VAL A 245 -29.80 20.12 7.48
C VAL A 245 -28.61 19.17 7.50
N SER A 246 -28.31 18.53 6.38
CA SER A 246 -27.17 17.61 6.32
C SER A 246 -25.82 18.33 6.44
N PRO A 247 -24.79 17.67 7.03
CA PRO A 247 -23.48 18.29 7.28
C PRO A 247 -22.76 18.81 6.02
N ASP A 248 -22.89 18.09 4.91
CA ASP A 248 -22.34 18.48 3.61
C ASP A 248 -23.03 19.71 3.03
N LEU A 249 -24.34 19.85 3.23
CA LEU A 249 -25.09 21.04 2.81
C LEU A 249 -24.73 22.26 3.67
N ARG A 250 -24.47 22.05 4.97
CA ARG A 250 -23.94 23.10 5.88
C ARG A 250 -22.57 23.58 5.43
N GLU A 251 -21.70 22.66 5.00
CA GLU A 251 -20.38 23.00 4.47
C GLU A 251 -20.50 23.80 3.17
N MET A 252 -21.40 23.40 2.26
CA MET A 252 -21.69 24.17 1.03
C MET A 252 -22.18 25.58 1.34
N MET A 253 -23.07 25.75 2.32
CA MET A 253 -23.53 27.07 2.77
C MET A 253 -22.40 27.91 3.39
N ALA A 254 -21.44 27.28 4.08
CA ALA A 254 -20.28 27.97 4.64
C ALA A 254 -19.27 28.39 3.56
N GLN A 255 -19.17 27.63 2.47
CA GLN A 255 -18.27 27.88 1.34
C GLN A 255 -18.85 28.84 0.30
N ASP A 256 -20.17 29.05 0.25
CA ASP A 256 -20.83 30.07 -0.58
C ASP A 256 -21.56 31.12 0.28
N PRO A 257 -20.84 32.16 0.76
CA PRO A 257 -21.44 33.24 1.55
C PRO A 257 -22.51 34.05 0.80
N SER A 258 -22.52 33.98 -0.55
CA SER A 258 -23.54 34.66 -1.37
C SER A 258 -24.86 33.90 -1.38
N GLY A 259 -24.83 32.59 -1.11
CA GLY A 259 -25.97 31.68 -1.09
C GLY A 259 -26.73 31.58 -2.41
N ASN A 260 -26.14 32.03 -3.51
CA ASN A 260 -26.79 32.07 -4.83
C ASN A 260 -26.64 30.76 -5.60
N THR A 261 -25.68 29.91 -5.23
CA THR A 261 -25.47 28.61 -5.87
C THR A 261 -26.72 27.76 -5.69
N ARG A 262 -27.28 27.28 -6.81
CA ARG A 262 -28.42 26.37 -6.79
C ARG A 262 -27.93 24.94 -6.67
N VAL A 263 -28.60 24.18 -5.81
CA VAL A 263 -28.33 22.77 -5.56
C VAL A 263 -29.61 21.97 -5.69
N ASP A 264 -29.50 20.75 -6.19
CA ASP A 264 -30.58 19.77 -6.11
C ASP A 264 -30.54 19.12 -4.73
N VAL A 265 -31.67 19.15 -4.03
CA VAL A 265 -31.81 18.59 -2.69
C VAL A 265 -32.99 17.62 -2.62
N ILE A 266 -32.83 16.62 -1.78
CA ILE A 266 -33.92 15.78 -1.30
C ILE A 266 -34.46 16.42 -0.02
N LEU A 267 -35.68 16.92 -0.11
CA LEU A 267 -36.42 17.55 0.97
C LEU A 267 -37.43 16.57 1.55
N GLN A 268 -37.21 16.09 2.76
CA GLN A 268 -38.20 15.31 3.50
C GLN A 268 -39.11 16.27 4.25
N ALA A 269 -40.23 16.66 3.63
CA ALA A 269 -41.21 17.53 4.27
C ALA A 269 -42.02 16.77 5.34
N LYS A 270 -42.55 17.49 6.33
CA LYS A 270 -43.57 16.96 7.26
C LYS A 270 -44.95 16.87 6.62
N ASP A 271 -45.20 17.80 5.70
CA ASP A 271 -46.38 17.90 4.84
C ASP A 271 -45.91 18.65 3.60
N ALA A 272 -45.83 17.96 2.47
CA ALA A 272 -45.32 18.55 1.23
C ALA A 272 -46.33 19.51 0.56
N ASP A 273 -47.57 19.58 1.06
CA ASP A 273 -48.63 20.45 0.56
C ASP A 273 -48.89 21.68 1.45
N ASN A 274 -48.06 21.89 2.47
CA ASN A 274 -48.23 23.02 3.39
C ASN A 274 -48.03 24.39 2.70
N ALA A 275 -48.74 25.40 3.22
CA ALA A 275 -48.80 26.74 2.64
C ALA A 275 -47.44 27.49 2.65
N ALA A 276 -46.55 27.21 3.61
CA ALA A 276 -45.26 27.87 3.72
C ALA A 276 -44.28 27.39 2.64
N LEU A 277 -44.26 26.08 2.37
CA LEU A 277 -43.47 25.47 1.29
C LEU A 277 -44.01 25.92 -0.08
N ARG A 278 -45.33 26.00 -0.24
CA ARG A 278 -45.97 26.57 -1.45
C ARG A 278 -45.63 28.05 -1.67
N SER A 279 -45.55 28.84 -0.60
CA SER A 279 -45.15 30.25 -0.68
C SER A 279 -43.69 30.42 -1.13
N LEU A 280 -42.79 29.56 -0.63
CA LEU A 280 -41.38 29.53 -1.03
C LEU A 280 -41.16 29.08 -2.49
N LEU A 281 -42.06 28.23 -3.00
CA LEU A 281 -42.10 27.82 -4.41
C LEU A 281 -42.72 28.91 -5.30
N ALA A 282 -43.74 29.60 -4.81
CA ALA A 282 -44.43 30.69 -5.52
C ALA A 282 -43.57 31.96 -5.67
N SER A 283 -42.56 32.16 -4.81
CA SER A 283 -41.57 33.25 -4.95
C SER A 283 -40.60 33.06 -6.12
N GLY A 284 -40.65 31.91 -6.81
CA GLY A 284 -39.78 31.59 -7.95
C GLY A 284 -38.36 31.16 -7.57
N GLN A 285 -38.05 31.08 -6.28
CA GLN A 285 -36.70 30.78 -5.80
C GLN A 285 -36.40 29.26 -5.74
N ALA A 286 -37.40 28.42 -5.48
CA ALA A 286 -37.27 26.96 -5.49
C ALA A 286 -38.14 26.32 -6.58
N ARG A 287 -37.66 25.23 -7.19
CA ARG A 287 -38.39 24.46 -8.21
C ARG A 287 -38.46 22.99 -7.78
N ILE A 288 -39.66 22.43 -7.68
CA ILE A 288 -39.80 20.98 -7.49
C ILE A 288 -39.46 20.31 -8.81
N SER A 289 -38.45 19.45 -8.78
CA SER A 289 -38.01 18.63 -9.91
C SER A 289 -38.77 17.30 -9.93
N ASP A 290 -39.06 16.73 -8.75
CA ASP A 290 -39.79 15.46 -8.62
C ASP A 290 -40.44 15.29 -7.23
N ARG A 291 -41.40 14.37 -7.10
CA ARG A 291 -41.92 13.88 -5.81
C ARG A 291 -41.71 12.37 -5.73
N ILE A 292 -41.05 11.92 -4.66
CA ILE A 292 -40.69 10.50 -4.51
C ILE A 292 -41.93 9.70 -4.10
N GLY A 293 -42.56 9.04 -5.09
CA GLY A 293 -43.76 8.22 -4.90
C GLY A 293 -44.93 9.01 -4.32
N ASN A 294 -45.69 8.39 -3.41
CA ASN A 294 -46.81 9.04 -2.68
C ASN A 294 -46.38 9.63 -1.33
N SER A 295 -45.08 9.95 -1.16
CA SER A 295 -44.55 10.47 0.10
C SER A 295 -44.49 11.99 0.14
N ASP A 296 -44.23 12.54 1.33
CA ASP A 296 -43.90 13.96 1.52
C ASP A 296 -42.42 14.28 1.26
N THR A 297 -41.72 13.43 0.51
CA THR A 297 -40.33 13.66 0.08
C THR A 297 -40.32 14.24 -1.33
N LEU A 298 -39.70 15.41 -1.48
CA LEU A 298 -39.59 16.15 -2.73
C LEU A 298 -38.14 16.26 -3.17
N VAL A 299 -37.91 16.21 -4.48
CA VAL A 299 -36.63 16.63 -5.08
C VAL A 299 -36.81 18.08 -5.51
N VAL A 300 -36.00 18.97 -4.95
CA VAL A 300 -36.17 20.42 -5.11
C VAL A 300 -34.85 21.05 -5.50
N ASN A 301 -34.85 21.81 -6.59
CA ASN A 301 -33.74 22.66 -6.98
C ASN A 301 -33.90 24.06 -6.37
N LEU A 302 -32.98 24.49 -5.51
CA LEU A 302 -33.09 25.77 -4.80
C LEU A 302 -31.72 26.38 -4.47
N PRO A 303 -31.61 27.72 -4.33
CA PRO A 303 -30.37 28.38 -3.94
C PRO A 303 -30.01 28.07 -2.48
N LEU A 304 -28.72 27.90 -2.16
CA LEU A 304 -28.25 27.60 -0.80
C LEU A 304 -28.76 28.59 0.27
N SER A 305 -28.99 29.85 -0.10
CA SER A 305 -29.59 30.87 0.77
C SER A 305 -31.00 30.51 1.25
N ALA A 306 -31.78 29.75 0.49
CA ALA A 306 -33.13 29.35 0.86
C ALA A 306 -33.16 28.21 1.91
N LEU A 307 -32.03 27.53 2.14
CA LEU A 307 -31.94 26.42 3.10
C LEU A 307 -32.09 26.85 4.56
N ASN A 308 -31.64 28.06 4.90
CA ASN A 308 -31.77 28.57 6.27
C ASN A 308 -33.22 28.91 6.63
N ALA A 309 -34.00 29.40 5.66
CA ALA A 309 -35.43 29.62 5.82
C ALA A 309 -36.19 28.27 5.92
N LEU A 310 -35.80 27.28 5.12
CA LEU A 310 -36.39 25.94 5.16
C LEU A 310 -36.09 25.20 6.46
N SER A 311 -34.84 25.24 6.95
CA SER A 311 -34.42 24.61 8.21
C SER A 311 -35.14 25.19 9.43
N THR A 312 -35.41 26.48 9.43
CA THR A 312 -36.08 27.17 10.55
C THR A 312 -37.61 27.19 10.44
N SER A 313 -38.18 26.83 9.27
CA SER A 313 -39.62 26.89 9.01
C SER A 313 -40.47 25.93 9.86
N GLY A 314 -39.86 24.91 10.46
CA GLY A 314 -40.56 23.84 11.17
C GLY A 314 -41.32 22.85 10.26
N THR A 315 -41.30 23.07 8.95
CA THR A 315 -42.11 22.32 7.96
C THR A 315 -41.40 21.11 7.35
N ILE A 316 -40.11 20.93 7.64
CA ILE A 316 -39.30 19.84 7.10
C ILE A 316 -38.77 18.97 8.24
N ASN A 317 -38.61 17.68 7.96
CA ASN A 317 -37.93 16.73 8.82
C ASN A 317 -36.42 16.77 8.54
N TYR A 318 -36.02 16.75 7.27
CA TYR A 318 -34.61 16.74 6.89
C TYR A 318 -34.40 17.25 5.45
N VAL A 319 -33.25 17.88 5.19
CA VAL A 319 -32.82 18.24 3.84
C VAL A 319 -31.37 17.79 3.60
N SER A 320 -31.13 17.16 2.45
CA SER A 320 -29.80 16.74 2.00
C SER A 320 -29.61 16.94 0.50
N PRO A 321 -28.36 17.05 -0.01
CA PRO A 321 -28.14 17.06 -1.46
C PRO A 321 -28.70 15.80 -2.13
N ASP A 322 -29.18 15.94 -3.37
CA ASP A 322 -29.47 14.79 -4.22
C ASP A 322 -28.15 14.20 -4.72
N ARG A 323 -27.66 13.18 -4.01
CA ARG A 323 -26.33 12.60 -4.25
C ARG A 323 -26.39 11.68 -5.46
N PRO A 324 -25.49 11.82 -6.45
CA PRO A 324 -25.44 10.89 -7.55
C PRO A 324 -25.12 9.48 -7.04
N THR A 325 -25.95 8.50 -7.42
CA THR A 325 -25.65 7.09 -7.22
C THR A 325 -24.88 6.58 -8.45
N GLN A 326 -23.73 5.97 -8.24
CA GLN A 326 -22.88 5.43 -9.31
C GLN A 326 -22.80 3.90 -9.20
N SER A 327 -22.68 3.23 -10.35
CA SER A 327 -22.33 1.81 -10.39
C SER A 327 -20.99 1.60 -9.72
N MET A 328 -20.92 0.73 -8.71
CA MET A 328 -19.65 0.40 -8.08
C MET A 328 -18.77 -0.36 -9.07
N GLY A 329 -17.51 0.05 -9.23
CA GLY A 329 -16.57 -0.60 -10.15
C GLY A 329 -16.36 -2.09 -9.87
N HIS A 330 -16.60 -2.94 -10.87
CA HIS A 330 -16.28 -4.36 -10.84
C HIS A 330 -14.82 -4.60 -11.26
N ILE A 331 -14.14 -5.63 -10.73
CA ILE A 331 -12.71 -5.87 -11.03
C ILE A 331 -12.47 -6.15 -12.52
N GLU A 332 -13.40 -6.83 -13.19
CA GLU A 332 -13.29 -7.14 -14.61
C GLU A 332 -13.52 -5.90 -15.49
N ASP A 333 -14.37 -4.98 -15.04
CA ASP A 333 -14.65 -3.73 -15.75
C ASP A 333 -13.52 -2.72 -15.56
N THR A 334 -13.00 -2.60 -14.34
CA THR A 334 -11.90 -1.68 -14.00
C THR A 334 -10.54 -2.14 -14.55
N THR A 335 -10.37 -3.42 -14.86
CA THR A 335 -9.12 -3.95 -15.46
C THR A 335 -9.18 -4.11 -16.98
N GLY A 336 -10.38 -4.02 -17.57
CA GLY A 336 -10.62 -4.27 -19.00
C GLY A 336 -10.79 -5.74 -19.37
N ALA A 337 -10.89 -6.66 -18.40
CA ALA A 337 -11.17 -8.07 -18.68
C ALA A 337 -12.54 -8.27 -19.34
N THR A 338 -13.58 -7.55 -18.88
CA THR A 338 -14.92 -7.63 -19.50
C THR A 338 -14.86 -7.23 -20.98
N GLN A 339 -14.15 -6.14 -21.29
CA GLN A 339 -14.02 -5.63 -22.65
C GLN A 339 -13.34 -6.63 -23.59
N MET A 340 -12.33 -7.37 -23.11
CA MET A 340 -11.72 -8.44 -23.91
C MET A 340 -12.69 -9.56 -24.25
N ARG A 341 -13.60 -9.90 -23.33
CA ARG A 341 -14.57 -10.98 -23.52
C ARG A 341 -15.76 -10.56 -24.38
N THR A 342 -16.12 -9.28 -24.39
CA THR A 342 -17.29 -8.75 -25.10
C THR A 342 -16.97 -8.03 -26.41
N SER A 343 -15.70 -7.77 -26.72
CA SER A 343 -15.31 -7.00 -27.91
C SER A 343 -15.61 -7.73 -29.22
N ALA A 344 -16.46 -7.10 -30.06
CA ALA A 344 -16.77 -7.52 -31.42
C ALA A 344 -15.56 -7.45 -32.38
N THR A 345 -14.57 -6.61 -32.09
CA THR A 345 -13.28 -6.50 -32.82
C THR A 345 -12.27 -7.55 -32.32
N GLY A 346 -12.65 -8.81 -32.51
CA GLY A 346 -11.74 -9.96 -32.44
C GLY A 346 -11.54 -10.58 -31.07
N GLY A 347 -12.37 -10.29 -30.07
CA GLY A 347 -12.47 -10.94 -28.75
C GLY A 347 -11.23 -11.72 -28.28
N CYS A 348 -11.48 -12.95 -27.84
CA CYS A 348 -10.45 -13.97 -27.69
C CYS A 348 -9.87 -14.38 -29.04
N ALA A 349 -8.58 -14.74 -29.07
CA ALA A 349 -7.94 -15.23 -30.30
C ALA A 349 -8.80 -16.32 -30.97
N THR A 350 -8.77 -16.42 -32.31
CA THR A 350 -9.59 -17.40 -33.06
C THR A 350 -9.39 -18.81 -32.50
N GLY A 351 -10.47 -19.45 -32.03
CA GLY A 351 -10.43 -20.76 -31.37
C GLY A 351 -10.63 -20.73 -29.85
N PHE A 352 -10.62 -19.55 -29.23
CA PHE A 352 -10.91 -19.34 -27.81
C PHE A 352 -12.21 -18.54 -27.69
N SER A 353 -13.16 -19.02 -26.88
CA SER A 353 -14.47 -18.37 -26.74
C SER A 353 -14.49 -17.33 -25.61
N ASN A 354 -13.75 -17.55 -24.51
CA ASN A 354 -13.93 -16.76 -23.28
C ASN A 354 -12.65 -16.17 -22.66
N CYS A 355 -11.43 -16.63 -23.00
CA CYS A 355 -10.16 -16.18 -22.40
C CYS A 355 -10.26 -16.13 -20.88
N ASP A 356 -10.48 -17.27 -20.28
CA ASP A 356 -10.81 -17.42 -18.87
C ASP A 356 -9.69 -18.11 -18.07
N GLY A 357 -8.52 -18.28 -18.69
CA GLY A 357 -7.38 -19.00 -18.14
C GLY A 357 -7.53 -20.52 -18.18
N SER A 358 -8.45 -21.03 -19.01
CA SER A 358 -8.67 -22.46 -19.23
C SER A 358 -7.36 -23.24 -19.34
N ASN A 359 -7.29 -24.37 -18.63
CA ASN A 359 -6.14 -25.28 -18.57
C ASN A 359 -4.83 -24.67 -18.04
N VAL A 360 -4.80 -23.43 -17.53
CA VAL A 360 -3.62 -22.85 -16.88
C VAL A 360 -3.71 -23.02 -15.37
N GLY A 361 -2.64 -23.52 -14.74
CA GLY A 361 -2.54 -23.65 -13.28
C GLY A 361 -2.02 -22.37 -12.62
N ILE A 362 -2.82 -21.82 -11.69
CA ILE A 362 -2.44 -20.70 -10.82
C ILE A 362 -2.23 -21.23 -9.40
N ALA A 363 -1.00 -21.15 -8.90
CA ALA A 363 -0.69 -21.47 -7.51
C ALA A 363 -0.88 -20.25 -6.60
N ILE A 364 -1.77 -20.38 -5.62
CA ILE A 364 -2.04 -19.37 -4.60
C ILE A 364 -1.28 -19.77 -3.33
N VAL A 365 -0.21 -19.04 -3.03
CA VAL A 365 0.66 -19.29 -1.87
C VAL A 365 0.26 -18.34 -0.75
N ASP A 366 -0.52 -18.85 0.22
CA ASP A 366 -1.23 -18.00 1.18
C ASP A 366 -1.60 -18.77 2.49
N SER A 367 -2.71 -18.40 3.12
CA SER A 367 -3.31 -18.95 4.34
C SER A 367 -4.22 -20.17 4.12
N GLY A 368 -4.25 -20.69 2.90
CA GLY A 368 -5.13 -21.79 2.49
C GLY A 368 -6.31 -21.29 1.65
N ILE A 369 -7.19 -22.19 1.23
CA ILE A 369 -8.43 -21.85 0.52
C ILE A 369 -9.57 -22.64 1.13
N TYR A 370 -10.72 -21.99 1.35
CA TYR A 370 -11.97 -22.69 1.64
C TYR A 370 -12.48 -23.40 0.38
N ALA A 371 -12.09 -24.65 0.22
CA ALA A 371 -12.26 -25.40 -1.03
C ALA A 371 -13.72 -25.75 -1.39
N ALA A 372 -14.62 -25.68 -0.42
CA ALA A 372 -16.04 -25.99 -0.62
C ALA A 372 -16.85 -24.80 -1.18
N HIS A 373 -16.24 -23.62 -1.35
CA HIS A 373 -16.89 -22.49 -2.01
C HIS A 373 -17.28 -22.87 -3.44
N ASN A 374 -18.55 -22.71 -3.82
CA ASN A 374 -19.07 -23.05 -5.14
C ASN A 374 -18.41 -22.24 -6.26
N GLY A 375 -17.93 -21.03 -5.91
CA GLY A 375 -17.07 -20.21 -6.75
C GLY A 375 -15.83 -20.91 -7.31
N PHE A 376 -15.35 -21.99 -6.69
CA PHE A 376 -14.17 -22.74 -7.15
C PHE A 376 -14.51 -24.04 -7.88
N LYS A 377 -15.77 -24.25 -8.26
CA LYS A 377 -16.18 -25.38 -9.09
C LYS A 377 -16.06 -25.04 -10.58
N ASP A 378 -16.13 -26.02 -11.46
CA ASP A 378 -16.32 -25.82 -12.90
C ASP A 378 -17.81 -25.85 -13.25
N ALA A 379 -18.14 -25.72 -14.54
CA ALA A 379 -19.52 -25.78 -15.02
C ALA A 379 -20.21 -27.13 -14.76
N ALA A 380 -19.45 -28.21 -14.58
CA ALA A 380 -19.94 -29.55 -14.23
C ALA A 380 -20.07 -29.76 -12.70
N GLY A 381 -19.70 -28.76 -11.89
CA GLY A 381 -19.74 -28.82 -10.43
C GLY A 381 -18.53 -29.50 -9.79
N ALA A 382 -17.52 -29.91 -10.56
CA ALA A 382 -16.29 -30.47 -10.03
C ALA A 382 -15.35 -29.36 -9.53
N SER A 383 -14.51 -29.64 -8.52
CA SER A 383 -13.60 -28.62 -8.00
C SER A 383 -12.48 -28.31 -9.00
N ARG A 384 -12.23 -27.01 -9.24
CA ARG A 384 -11.04 -26.53 -9.96
C ARG A 384 -9.81 -26.43 -9.06
N ILE A 385 -9.94 -26.68 -7.76
CA ILE A 385 -8.79 -26.81 -6.85
C ILE A 385 -8.19 -28.20 -7.05
N VAL A 386 -7.18 -28.28 -7.92
CA VAL A 386 -6.57 -29.55 -8.34
C VAL A 386 -5.46 -30.03 -7.40
N ALA A 387 -4.99 -29.16 -6.51
CA ALA A 387 -4.07 -29.51 -5.43
C ALA A 387 -4.31 -28.60 -4.22
N ASN A 388 -4.23 -29.19 -3.02
CA ASN A 388 -4.40 -28.47 -1.77
C ASN A 388 -3.40 -29.00 -0.73
N VAL A 389 -2.33 -28.25 -0.48
CA VAL A 389 -1.19 -28.67 0.34
C VAL A 389 -0.90 -27.66 1.45
N ASN A 390 -0.39 -28.15 2.59
CA ASN A 390 -0.11 -27.33 3.76
C ASN A 390 1.33 -27.52 4.24
N PHE A 391 2.06 -26.41 4.34
CA PHE A 391 3.42 -26.30 4.85
C PHE A 391 3.51 -25.42 6.09
N SER A 392 2.39 -24.87 6.58
CA SER A 392 2.34 -24.07 7.80
C SER A 392 2.23 -24.95 9.04
N THR A 393 2.19 -24.31 10.21
CA THR A 393 1.98 -24.98 11.50
C THR A 393 0.52 -25.37 11.76
N SER A 394 -0.41 -25.04 10.86
CA SER A 394 -1.83 -25.39 11.01
C SER A 394 -2.08 -26.88 10.83
N ALA A 395 -3.09 -27.41 11.50
CA ALA A 395 -3.48 -28.83 11.39
C ALA A 395 -4.20 -29.17 10.07
N THR A 396 -4.74 -28.18 9.35
CA THR A 396 -5.55 -28.41 8.16
C THR A 396 -5.15 -27.49 7.01
N THR A 397 -5.58 -27.84 5.80
CA THR A 397 -5.45 -27.00 4.60
C THR A 397 -6.52 -25.92 4.48
N ASN A 398 -7.53 -25.93 5.36
CA ASN A 398 -8.62 -24.96 5.32
C ASN A 398 -8.13 -23.55 5.62
N ASP A 399 -8.82 -22.59 5.05
CA ASP A 399 -8.56 -21.18 5.28
C ASP A 399 -9.32 -20.66 6.50
N VAL A 400 -8.70 -20.81 7.68
CA VAL A 400 -9.23 -20.27 8.93
C VAL A 400 -8.96 -18.76 9.05
N TYR A 401 -7.97 -18.23 8.34
CA TYR A 401 -7.61 -16.82 8.40
C TYR A 401 -8.53 -15.96 7.52
N GLY A 402 -8.80 -16.41 6.29
CA GLY A 402 -9.74 -15.83 5.33
C GLY A 402 -9.07 -15.20 4.10
N HIS A 403 -7.82 -14.76 4.23
CA HIS A 403 -7.11 -14.01 3.20
C HIS A 403 -6.92 -14.81 1.90
N GLY A 404 -6.53 -16.08 2.00
CA GLY A 404 -6.21 -16.89 0.82
C GLY A 404 -7.44 -17.21 -0.05
N THR A 405 -8.60 -17.39 0.57
CA THR A 405 -9.88 -17.56 -0.13
C THR A 405 -10.25 -16.30 -0.92
N HIS A 406 -10.04 -15.12 -0.35
CA HIS A 406 -10.29 -13.84 -1.02
C HIS A 406 -9.38 -13.65 -2.22
N VAL A 407 -8.08 -13.89 -2.03
CA VAL A 407 -7.05 -13.81 -3.09
C VAL A 407 -7.36 -14.79 -4.23
N ALA A 408 -7.70 -16.04 -3.91
CA ALA A 408 -8.05 -17.05 -4.90
C ALA A 408 -9.31 -16.67 -5.71
N GLY A 409 -10.31 -16.08 -5.05
CA GLY A 409 -11.51 -15.59 -5.72
C GLY A 409 -11.22 -14.46 -6.73
N LEU A 410 -10.32 -13.52 -6.38
CA LEU A 410 -9.92 -12.44 -7.30
C LEU A 410 -9.17 -12.97 -8.53
N ALA A 411 -8.31 -13.96 -8.33
CA ALA A 411 -7.54 -14.56 -9.42
C ALA A 411 -8.42 -15.42 -10.34
N ALA A 412 -9.21 -16.33 -9.75
CA ALA A 412 -9.82 -17.44 -10.49
C ALA A 412 -11.21 -17.86 -9.97
N GLY A 413 -11.92 -16.99 -9.27
CA GLY A 413 -13.28 -17.28 -8.81
C GLY A 413 -14.30 -17.31 -9.96
N ASN A 414 -15.12 -18.35 -10.02
CA ASN A 414 -16.29 -18.40 -10.88
C ASN A 414 -17.50 -17.77 -10.18
N SER A 415 -18.33 -17.07 -10.92
CA SER A 415 -19.37 -16.24 -10.34
C SER A 415 -20.71 -16.94 -10.15
N SER A 416 -20.69 -18.21 -9.76
CA SER A 416 -21.87 -19.08 -9.64
C SER A 416 -22.96 -18.59 -8.68
N VAL A 417 -22.68 -17.59 -7.84
CA VAL A 417 -23.54 -17.20 -6.70
C VAL A 417 -24.12 -15.78 -6.80
N SER A 418 -23.57 -14.91 -7.64
CA SER A 418 -23.96 -13.49 -7.71
C SER A 418 -24.29 -12.99 -9.11
N SER A 419 -24.81 -13.85 -9.99
CA SER A 419 -25.14 -13.48 -11.39
C SER A 419 -23.99 -12.78 -12.13
N ASN A 420 -22.76 -13.24 -11.93
CA ASN A 420 -21.53 -12.64 -12.48
C ASN A 420 -20.93 -11.46 -11.72
N ALA A 421 -21.50 -11.03 -10.59
CA ALA A 421 -21.10 -9.80 -9.92
C ALA A 421 -19.78 -9.83 -9.14
N TYR A 422 -19.13 -10.99 -8.94
CA TYR A 422 -17.82 -11.10 -8.23
C TYR A 422 -16.94 -12.19 -8.87
N ARG A 423 -16.82 -12.15 -10.19
CA ARG A 423 -16.01 -13.09 -10.96
C ARG A 423 -14.53 -12.68 -10.93
N GLY A 424 -13.63 -13.64 -10.74
CA GLY A 424 -12.19 -13.44 -10.84
C GLY A 424 -11.71 -13.27 -12.28
N VAL A 425 -10.48 -12.77 -12.45
CA VAL A 425 -9.94 -12.44 -13.77
C VAL A 425 -9.83 -13.67 -14.69
N ALA A 426 -9.30 -14.79 -14.18
CA ALA A 426 -9.12 -16.04 -14.90
C ALA A 426 -10.00 -17.15 -14.32
N PHE A 427 -11.31 -16.96 -14.45
CA PHE A 427 -12.34 -17.71 -13.74
C PHE A 427 -12.46 -19.21 -14.06
N ASP A 428 -11.77 -19.72 -15.09
CA ASP A 428 -11.74 -21.15 -15.42
C ASP A 428 -10.32 -21.78 -15.28
N SER A 429 -9.38 -21.05 -14.68
CA SER A 429 -8.06 -21.59 -14.34
C SER A 429 -8.15 -22.73 -13.31
N LYS A 430 -7.18 -23.65 -13.39
CA LYS A 430 -6.90 -24.64 -12.34
C LYS A 430 -6.25 -23.93 -11.15
N ILE A 431 -6.71 -24.22 -9.95
CA ILE A 431 -6.25 -23.59 -8.71
C ILE A 431 -5.38 -24.57 -7.92
N ILE A 432 -4.21 -24.13 -7.50
CA ILE A 432 -3.30 -24.90 -6.65
C ILE A 432 -3.17 -24.15 -5.33
N SER A 433 -3.78 -24.67 -4.26
CA SER A 433 -3.70 -24.07 -2.93
C SER A 433 -2.44 -24.53 -2.21
N VAL A 434 -1.57 -23.58 -1.86
CA VAL A 434 -0.33 -23.84 -1.11
C VAL A 434 -0.36 -23.01 0.17
N LYS A 435 -0.83 -23.62 1.26
CA LYS A 435 -0.90 -22.96 2.57
C LYS A 435 0.48 -22.88 3.21
N VAL A 436 0.99 -21.68 3.39
CA VAL A 436 2.28 -21.37 4.06
C VAL A 436 2.10 -20.45 5.26
N LEU A 437 0.93 -19.83 5.39
CA LEU A 437 0.52 -19.05 6.57
C LEU A 437 -0.40 -19.91 7.45
N ASN A 438 -0.21 -19.81 8.76
CA ASN A 438 -1.04 -20.50 9.74
C ASN A 438 -2.42 -19.82 9.89
N ASP A 439 -3.22 -20.27 10.85
CA ASP A 439 -4.61 -19.81 11.04
C ASP A 439 -4.72 -18.36 11.56
N PHE A 440 -3.58 -17.74 11.90
CA PHE A 440 -3.46 -16.34 12.28
C PHE A 440 -2.84 -15.47 11.16
N GLY A 441 -2.64 -16.03 9.97
CA GLY A 441 -1.98 -15.33 8.86
C GLY A 441 -0.46 -15.22 9.01
N ILE A 442 0.15 -15.91 9.99
CA ILE A 442 1.59 -15.84 10.26
C ILE A 442 2.29 -17.04 9.59
N GLY A 443 3.41 -16.79 8.89
CA GLY A 443 4.23 -17.83 8.28
C GLY A 443 5.72 -17.62 8.51
N SER A 444 6.49 -18.70 8.37
CA SER A 444 7.95 -18.64 8.40
C SER A 444 8.53 -18.66 6.98
N THR A 445 9.72 -18.08 6.80
CA THR A 445 10.47 -18.16 5.54
C THR A 445 10.70 -19.61 5.10
N SER A 446 10.93 -20.53 6.04
CA SER A 446 11.10 -21.96 5.75
C SER A 446 9.82 -22.60 5.18
N SER A 447 8.64 -22.27 5.72
CA SER A 447 7.35 -22.77 5.23
C SER A 447 7.08 -22.27 3.81
N LEU A 448 7.38 -20.99 3.55
CA LEU A 448 7.29 -20.39 2.23
C LEU A 448 8.22 -21.09 1.22
N LEU A 449 9.49 -21.27 1.56
CA LEU A 449 10.46 -21.93 0.69
C LEU A 449 10.07 -23.38 0.38
N ASN A 450 9.55 -24.12 1.36
CA ASN A 450 9.04 -25.47 1.16
C ASN A 450 7.84 -25.50 0.20
N GLY A 451 6.90 -24.55 0.34
CA GLY A 451 5.78 -24.39 -0.59
C GLY A 451 6.23 -24.07 -2.02
N LEU A 452 7.15 -23.12 -2.19
CA LEU A 452 7.72 -22.78 -3.50
C LEU A 452 8.51 -23.94 -4.11
N ASN A 453 9.23 -24.72 -3.30
CA ASN A 453 9.94 -25.90 -3.76
C ASN A 453 8.98 -27.02 -4.21
N TRP A 454 7.87 -27.20 -3.48
CA TRP A 454 6.82 -28.12 -3.89
C TRP A 454 6.20 -27.70 -5.22
N ILE A 455 5.93 -26.40 -5.42
CA ILE A 455 5.47 -25.87 -6.72
C ILE A 455 6.47 -26.18 -7.82
N LEU A 456 7.76 -25.89 -7.62
CA LEU A 456 8.81 -26.17 -8.60
C LEU A 456 8.79 -27.65 -9.01
N THR A 457 8.66 -28.56 -8.05
CA THR A 457 8.64 -30.01 -8.27
C THR A 457 7.37 -30.47 -8.99
N ASN A 458 6.21 -29.90 -8.67
CA ASN A 458 4.91 -30.38 -9.14
C ASN A 458 4.33 -29.58 -10.32
N ARG A 459 5.02 -28.54 -10.79
CA ARG A 459 4.53 -27.64 -11.85
C ARG A 459 4.09 -28.35 -13.12
N ALA A 460 4.78 -29.42 -13.52
CA ALA A 460 4.44 -30.17 -14.73
C ALA A 460 3.13 -30.97 -14.54
N ALA A 461 2.94 -31.58 -13.37
CA ALA A 461 1.77 -32.41 -13.07
C ALA A 461 0.47 -31.60 -13.04
N TYR A 462 0.51 -30.38 -12.48
CA TYR A 462 -0.67 -29.53 -12.35
C TYR A 462 -0.72 -28.39 -13.38
N ASN A 463 0.16 -28.40 -14.38
CA ASN A 463 0.37 -27.31 -15.35
C ASN A 463 0.47 -25.91 -14.68
N ILE A 464 1.24 -25.82 -13.59
CA ILE A 464 1.45 -24.57 -12.85
C ILE A 464 2.32 -23.66 -13.71
N LYS A 465 1.73 -22.57 -14.21
CA LYS A 465 2.43 -21.56 -15.00
C LYS A 465 2.49 -20.21 -14.30
N VAL A 466 1.61 -19.99 -13.32
CA VAL A 466 1.52 -18.73 -12.58
C VAL A 466 1.57 -19.01 -11.08
N VAL A 467 2.33 -18.22 -10.34
CA VAL A 467 2.40 -18.23 -8.88
C VAL A 467 2.01 -16.84 -8.37
N ASN A 468 1.06 -16.78 -7.45
CA ASN A 468 0.65 -15.57 -6.76
C ASN A 468 1.11 -15.61 -5.30
N LEU A 469 1.92 -14.63 -4.91
CA LEU A 469 2.41 -14.41 -3.55
C LEU A 469 1.83 -13.10 -3.01
N SER A 470 0.66 -13.19 -2.40
CA SER A 470 -0.03 -12.07 -1.72
C SER A 470 0.42 -11.92 -0.27
N LEU A 471 1.71 -12.16 -0.01
CA LEU A 471 2.37 -12.12 1.29
C LEU A 471 3.78 -11.58 1.14
N GLY A 472 4.38 -11.17 2.25
CA GLY A 472 5.77 -10.74 2.24
C GLY A 472 6.29 -10.43 3.63
N THR A 473 7.59 -10.21 3.70
CA THR A 473 8.31 -9.78 4.90
C THR A 473 9.16 -8.56 4.56
N ILE A 474 9.78 -7.94 5.56
CA ILE A 474 10.73 -6.86 5.34
C ILE A 474 11.86 -7.28 4.39
N ALA A 475 12.17 -6.43 3.40
CA ALA A 475 13.30 -6.63 2.53
C ALA A 475 14.58 -6.11 3.19
N VAL A 476 15.31 -6.99 3.89
CA VAL A 476 16.61 -6.66 4.49
C VAL A 476 17.74 -7.07 3.57
N ASP A 477 17.82 -8.36 3.26
CA ASP A 477 18.87 -8.92 2.43
C ASP A 477 18.67 -8.57 0.96
N SER A 478 19.78 -8.28 0.27
CA SER A 478 19.80 -8.09 -1.18
C SER A 478 19.08 -9.24 -1.87
N PHE A 479 18.36 -8.97 -2.97
CA PHE A 479 17.69 -10.02 -3.76
C PHE A 479 18.65 -11.12 -4.26
N THR A 480 19.95 -10.84 -4.26
CA THR A 480 21.02 -11.80 -4.60
C THR A 480 21.32 -12.80 -3.49
N ASN A 481 21.01 -12.46 -2.24
CA ASN A 481 21.27 -13.27 -1.05
C ASN A 481 20.00 -13.77 -0.37
N ASP A 482 18.89 -13.05 -0.52
CA ASP A 482 17.60 -13.43 0.05
C ASP A 482 17.16 -14.80 -0.51
N PRO A 483 16.99 -15.83 0.36
CA PRO A 483 16.67 -17.17 -0.09
C PRO A 483 15.31 -17.25 -0.79
N VAL A 484 14.35 -16.38 -0.44
CA VAL A 484 13.05 -16.34 -1.13
C VAL A 484 13.23 -15.78 -2.53
N SER A 485 13.97 -14.69 -2.69
CA SER A 485 14.30 -14.10 -3.99
C SER A 485 15.04 -15.08 -4.91
N LEU A 486 15.96 -15.89 -4.35
CA LEU A 486 16.65 -16.95 -5.08
C LEU A 486 15.70 -18.08 -5.51
N LYS A 487 14.79 -18.51 -4.64
CA LYS A 487 13.79 -19.53 -5.00
C LYS A 487 12.80 -19.01 -6.06
N VAL A 488 12.44 -17.73 -6.00
CA VAL A 488 11.66 -17.05 -7.05
C VAL A 488 12.40 -17.09 -8.39
N LYS A 489 13.72 -16.81 -8.39
CA LYS A 489 14.55 -16.94 -9.61
C LYS A 489 14.47 -18.34 -10.19
N GLU A 490 14.62 -19.38 -9.37
CA GLU A 490 14.53 -20.77 -9.85
C GLU A 490 13.18 -21.09 -10.52
N LEU A 491 12.07 -20.62 -9.94
CA LEU A 491 10.74 -20.78 -10.53
C LEU A 491 10.62 -20.06 -11.89
N VAL A 492 11.11 -18.82 -11.97
CA VAL A 492 11.11 -18.03 -13.22
C VAL A 492 11.95 -18.69 -14.30
N ASN A 493 13.14 -19.16 -13.95
CA ASN A 493 14.02 -19.92 -14.84
C ASN A 493 13.35 -21.23 -15.32
N ALA A 494 12.56 -21.86 -14.47
CA ALA A 494 11.76 -23.03 -14.80
C ALA A 494 10.51 -22.72 -15.66
N GLY A 495 10.28 -21.46 -16.03
CA GLY A 495 9.19 -21.00 -16.89
C GLY A 495 7.90 -20.64 -16.17
N VAL A 496 7.94 -20.49 -14.83
CA VAL A 496 6.78 -20.08 -14.02
C VAL A 496 6.80 -18.57 -13.84
N VAL A 497 5.69 -17.90 -14.11
CA VAL A 497 5.54 -16.46 -13.88
C VAL A 497 5.19 -16.23 -12.42
N VAL A 498 6.01 -15.46 -11.70
CA VAL A 498 5.81 -15.20 -10.27
C VAL A 498 5.37 -13.76 -10.05
N PHE A 499 4.17 -13.60 -9.49
CA PHE A 499 3.59 -12.32 -9.08
C PHE A 499 3.68 -12.16 -7.56
N VAL A 500 4.09 -10.98 -7.12
CA VAL A 500 4.33 -10.66 -5.70
C VAL A 500 3.72 -9.32 -5.33
N ALA A 501 3.17 -9.21 -4.12
CA ALA A 501 2.67 -7.95 -3.60
C ALA A 501 3.82 -6.97 -3.30
N ALA A 502 3.63 -5.68 -3.60
CA ALA A 502 4.62 -4.65 -3.31
C ALA A 502 4.82 -4.41 -1.79
N GLY A 503 3.75 -4.60 -1.01
CA GLY A 503 3.68 -4.22 0.41
C GLY A 503 2.67 -3.10 0.64
N ASN A 504 2.33 -2.87 1.92
CA ASN A 504 1.30 -1.92 2.35
C ASN A 504 1.87 -0.82 3.28
N LEU A 505 3.18 -0.51 3.16
CA LEU A 505 3.89 0.47 3.97
C LEU A 505 4.25 1.74 3.17
N GLY A 506 3.40 2.13 2.23
CA GLY A 506 3.59 3.32 1.37
C GLY A 506 3.22 4.65 2.01
N LYS A 507 2.53 4.62 3.15
CA LYS A 507 2.10 5.80 3.90
C LYS A 507 2.52 5.67 5.34
N ASN A 508 3.13 6.71 5.87
CA ASN A 508 3.35 6.80 7.30
C ASN A 508 1.97 6.95 7.96
N PRO A 509 1.55 5.97 8.78
CA PRO A 509 0.20 5.93 9.32
C PRO A 509 -0.10 7.13 10.23
N LEU A 510 0.94 7.79 10.72
CA LEU A 510 0.83 8.93 11.61
C LEU A 510 0.82 10.29 10.86
N THR A 511 1.45 10.46 9.66
CA THR A 511 1.51 11.78 8.89
C THR A 511 0.57 11.77 7.74
N GLY A 512 0.27 10.58 7.28
CA GLY A 512 -0.12 10.38 5.91
C GLY A 512 0.93 10.74 4.87
N ALA A 513 2.18 11.04 5.25
CA ALA A 513 3.25 11.29 4.30
C ALA A 513 3.60 10.00 3.56
N LYS A 514 3.90 10.14 2.26
CA LYS A 514 4.37 9.03 1.44
C LYS A 514 5.72 8.51 1.93
N ILE A 515 5.89 7.20 1.93
CA ILE A 515 7.14 6.51 2.26
C ILE A 515 7.69 5.86 0.99
N TYR A 516 8.92 6.22 0.64
CA TYR A 516 9.70 5.56 -0.41
C TYR A 516 10.66 4.55 0.22
N GLY A 517 10.96 3.47 -0.50
CA GLY A 517 11.87 2.45 -0.02
C GLY A 517 11.24 1.33 0.79
N SER A 518 9.92 1.14 0.68
CA SER A 518 9.14 0.23 1.51
C SER A 518 8.68 -1.05 0.79
N ILE A 519 9.30 -1.38 -0.35
CA ILE A 519 9.05 -2.63 -1.08
C ILE A 519 9.49 -3.82 -0.23
N HIS A 520 8.59 -4.77 -0.01
CA HIS A 520 8.82 -5.98 0.79
C HIS A 520 9.57 -7.07 0.01
N SER A 521 10.10 -8.08 0.71
CA SER A 521 10.52 -9.35 0.09
C SER A 521 9.31 -10.29 0.02
N PRO A 522 9.09 -11.00 -1.11
CA PRO A 522 9.96 -11.09 -2.29
C PRO A 522 9.72 -10.02 -3.39
N GLY A 523 8.96 -8.97 -3.10
CA GLY A 523 8.70 -7.82 -3.99
C GLY A 523 9.96 -7.07 -4.45
N ASN A 524 11.06 -7.15 -3.71
CA ASN A 524 12.35 -6.58 -4.07
C ASN A 524 13.09 -7.38 -5.16
N SER A 525 12.65 -8.61 -5.45
CA SER A 525 13.27 -9.47 -6.46
C SER A 525 13.05 -8.92 -7.89
N PRO A 526 14.12 -8.73 -8.69
CA PRO A 526 13.98 -8.36 -10.09
C PRO A 526 13.40 -9.49 -10.95
N TYR A 527 13.33 -10.73 -10.46
CA TYR A 527 12.81 -11.89 -11.20
C TYR A 527 11.28 -11.99 -11.14
N ALA A 528 10.67 -11.57 -10.02
CA ALA A 528 9.22 -11.48 -9.88
C ALA A 528 8.65 -10.21 -10.52
N ILE A 529 7.36 -10.27 -10.87
CA ILE A 529 6.54 -9.12 -11.24
C ILE A 529 5.87 -8.59 -9.96
N THR A 530 6.33 -7.45 -9.48
CA THR A 530 5.86 -6.81 -8.25
C THR A 530 4.69 -5.89 -8.56
N VAL A 531 3.58 -6.09 -7.86
CA VAL A 531 2.31 -5.39 -8.11
C VAL A 531 1.96 -4.49 -6.93
N GLY A 532 1.88 -3.18 -7.17
CA GLY A 532 1.34 -2.22 -6.21
C GLY A 532 -0.18 -2.06 -6.34
N ALA A 533 -0.78 -1.26 -5.47
CA ALA A 533 -2.23 -1.04 -5.43
C ALA A 533 -2.64 0.35 -5.93
N SER A 534 -3.63 0.37 -6.82
CA SER A 534 -4.41 1.57 -7.15
C SER A 534 -5.75 1.57 -6.41
N ASN A 535 -6.31 2.76 -6.24
CA ASN A 535 -7.65 3.01 -5.76
C ASN A 535 -8.51 3.43 -6.95
N SER A 536 -9.45 2.55 -7.34
CA SER A 536 -10.39 2.83 -8.42
C SER A 536 -11.56 3.74 -8.01
N MET A 537 -11.49 4.33 -6.80
CA MET A 537 -12.54 5.19 -6.24
C MET A 537 -13.93 4.55 -6.18
N ALA A 538 -13.99 3.21 -6.24
CA ALA A 538 -15.20 2.43 -6.43
C ALA A 538 -16.00 2.79 -7.70
N THR A 539 -15.36 3.33 -8.73
CA THR A 539 -15.95 3.61 -10.05
C THR A 539 -15.38 2.64 -11.09
N THR A 540 -16.05 2.53 -12.25
CA THR A 540 -15.51 1.83 -13.42
C THR A 540 -14.58 2.71 -14.25
N SER A 541 -14.77 4.04 -14.17
CA SER A 541 -13.92 5.03 -14.81
C SER A 541 -12.48 4.86 -14.35
N ARG A 542 -11.54 5.07 -15.27
CA ARG A 542 -10.10 5.02 -15.02
C ARG A 542 -9.48 6.41 -14.92
N ALA A 543 -10.28 7.46 -15.09
CA ALA A 543 -9.80 8.84 -15.11
C ALA A 543 -9.58 9.42 -13.70
N ASP A 544 -10.30 8.88 -12.71
CA ASP A 544 -10.28 9.23 -11.29
C ASP A 544 -9.41 8.28 -10.44
N ASP A 545 -8.84 7.24 -11.07
CA ASP A 545 -7.99 6.29 -10.40
C ASP A 545 -6.71 6.96 -9.87
N THR A 546 -6.40 6.66 -8.61
CA THR A 546 -5.21 7.19 -7.91
C THR A 546 -4.40 6.06 -7.31
N MET A 547 -3.13 6.33 -6.96
CA MET A 547 -2.35 5.39 -6.16
C MET A 547 -3.03 5.15 -4.82
N ALA A 548 -3.22 3.88 -4.43
CA ALA A 548 -3.74 3.58 -3.10
C ALA A 548 -2.70 4.02 -2.08
N THR A 549 -3.11 4.81 -1.09
CA THR A 549 -2.14 5.51 -0.24
C THR A 549 -1.23 4.55 0.55
N TYR A 550 -1.70 3.35 0.87
CA TYR A 550 -0.90 2.35 1.58
C TYR A 550 0.08 1.60 0.68
N SER A 551 -0.05 1.63 -0.66
CA SER A 551 0.78 0.82 -1.56
C SER A 551 2.26 1.17 -1.40
N SER A 552 3.11 0.19 -1.07
CA SER A 552 4.55 0.40 -0.94
C SER A 552 5.17 0.94 -2.23
N HIS A 553 6.19 1.80 -2.07
CA HIS A 553 6.89 2.48 -3.16
C HIS A 553 8.38 2.12 -3.17
N GLY A 554 8.97 2.04 -4.36
CA GLY A 554 10.41 1.87 -4.54
C GLY A 554 11.20 3.13 -4.17
N PRO A 555 12.50 3.19 -4.52
CA PRO A 555 13.30 2.06 -5.00
C PRO A 555 13.43 0.96 -3.94
N THR A 556 13.90 -0.23 -4.29
CA THR A 556 14.19 -1.26 -3.26
C THR A 556 15.32 -0.80 -2.33
N ARG A 557 15.21 -1.13 -1.03
CA ARG A 557 16.21 -0.77 0.00
C ARG A 557 16.84 -1.99 0.69
N SER A 558 16.67 -3.18 0.12
CA SER A 558 17.47 -4.35 0.47
C SER A 558 18.95 -4.08 0.16
N PHE A 559 19.86 -4.70 0.91
CA PHE A 559 21.29 -4.45 0.78
C PHE A 559 22.13 -5.70 1.07
N PHE A 560 23.39 -5.67 0.63
CA PHE A 560 24.43 -6.58 1.12
C PHE A 560 25.58 -5.78 1.72
N ARG A 561 26.47 -6.45 2.45
CA ARG A 561 27.70 -5.85 2.97
C ARG A 561 28.91 -6.40 2.22
N THR A 562 29.82 -5.52 1.85
CA THR A 562 31.13 -5.91 1.32
C THR A 562 31.99 -6.54 2.41
N THR A 563 33.11 -7.16 2.03
CA THR A 563 34.13 -7.66 2.97
C THR A 563 34.71 -6.56 3.87
N THR A 564 34.66 -5.30 3.43
CA THR A 564 35.05 -4.11 4.21
C THR A 564 33.94 -3.56 5.11
N GLY A 565 32.75 -4.18 5.15
CA GLY A 565 31.62 -3.79 5.99
C GLY A 565 30.69 -2.71 5.40
N THR A 566 31.00 -2.17 4.22
CA THR A 566 30.19 -1.15 3.53
C THR A 566 28.85 -1.73 3.09
N LYS A 567 27.74 -1.05 3.42
CA LYS A 567 26.40 -1.40 2.92
C LYS A 567 26.22 -0.93 1.48
N VAL A 568 25.79 -1.83 0.60
CA VAL A 568 25.44 -1.52 -0.79
C VAL A 568 23.97 -1.86 -1.01
N TYR A 569 23.17 -0.84 -1.26
CA TYR A 569 21.73 -0.97 -1.48
C TYR A 569 21.43 -1.37 -2.92
N ASP A 570 20.42 -2.23 -3.10
CA ASP A 570 20.00 -2.71 -4.41
C ASP A 570 19.42 -1.60 -5.28
N ASN A 571 18.65 -0.66 -4.70
CA ASN A 571 18.05 0.53 -5.35
C ASN A 571 17.30 0.24 -6.67
N LEU A 572 16.59 -0.88 -6.75
CA LEU A 572 15.86 -1.26 -7.97
C LEU A 572 14.56 -0.48 -8.13
N ILE A 573 14.17 -0.18 -9.37
CA ILE A 573 12.83 0.34 -9.69
C ILE A 573 11.79 -0.75 -9.41
N LYS A 574 10.87 -0.45 -8.49
CA LYS A 574 9.70 -1.26 -8.11
C LYS A 574 8.58 -0.33 -7.61
N PRO A 575 7.29 -0.72 -7.70
CA PRO A 575 6.77 -1.95 -8.32
C PRO A 575 6.96 -1.97 -9.85
N ASP A 576 6.72 -3.11 -10.51
CA ASP A 576 6.76 -3.20 -11.98
C ASP A 576 5.51 -2.55 -12.61
N LEU A 577 4.34 -2.73 -11.97
CA LEU A 577 3.07 -2.11 -12.32
C LEU A 577 2.15 -2.05 -11.09
N VAL A 578 0.97 -1.45 -11.23
CA VAL A 578 -0.08 -1.45 -10.20
C VAL A 578 -1.38 -2.01 -10.74
N ALA A 579 -2.28 -2.47 -9.87
CA ALA A 579 -3.63 -2.90 -10.24
C ALA A 579 -4.63 -2.46 -9.16
N PRO A 580 -5.94 -2.42 -9.46
CA PRO A 580 -6.95 -2.14 -8.43
C PRO A 580 -6.71 -3.00 -7.19
N GLY A 581 -6.68 -2.38 -6.02
CA GLY A 581 -6.39 -3.07 -4.76
C GLY A 581 -7.16 -2.54 -3.57
N ASN A 582 -7.96 -1.48 -3.76
CA ASN A 582 -8.70 -0.83 -2.69
C ASN A 582 -10.16 -1.30 -2.66
N LYS A 583 -10.60 -1.82 -1.51
CA LYS A 583 -11.99 -2.17 -1.23
C LYS A 583 -12.58 -3.18 -2.23
N LEU A 584 -11.77 -4.14 -2.67
CA LEU A 584 -12.18 -5.18 -3.61
C LEU A 584 -13.03 -6.24 -2.92
N VAL A 585 -14.12 -6.63 -3.59
CA VAL A 585 -15.01 -7.70 -3.13
C VAL A 585 -14.58 -9.03 -3.73
N SER A 586 -14.48 -10.07 -2.90
CA SER A 586 -14.18 -11.44 -3.32
C SER A 586 -14.69 -12.44 -2.27
N TYR A 587 -14.44 -13.72 -2.51
CA TYR A 587 -14.96 -14.82 -1.69
C TYR A 587 -14.45 -14.79 -0.27
N LYS A 588 -15.30 -15.26 0.63
CA LYS A 588 -15.06 -15.31 2.07
C LYS A 588 -15.11 -16.76 2.53
N ALA A 589 -14.08 -17.18 3.27
CA ALA A 589 -14.15 -18.44 4.00
C ALA A 589 -15.16 -18.31 5.18
N PRO A 590 -16.07 -19.27 5.41
CA PRO A 590 -16.99 -19.23 6.54
C PRO A 590 -16.25 -19.15 7.88
N ASN A 591 -16.72 -18.30 8.80
CA ASN A 591 -16.19 -18.15 10.16
C ASN A 591 -14.67 -17.87 10.22
N ASN A 592 -14.11 -17.21 9.20
CA ASN A 592 -12.70 -16.88 9.18
C ASN A 592 -12.34 -15.81 10.24
N LEU A 593 -11.08 -15.80 10.67
CA LEU A 593 -10.58 -14.93 11.72
C LEU A 593 -10.75 -13.44 11.35
N MET A 594 -10.41 -13.05 10.11
CA MET A 594 -10.48 -11.64 9.70
C MET A 594 -11.92 -11.09 9.78
N ALA A 595 -12.90 -11.81 9.24
CA ALA A 595 -14.31 -11.40 9.30
C ALA A 595 -14.91 -11.54 10.70
N THR A 596 -14.33 -12.37 11.57
CA THR A 596 -14.74 -12.48 12.98
C THR A 596 -14.27 -11.28 13.79
N VAL A 597 -13.05 -10.80 13.52
CA VAL A 597 -12.44 -9.66 14.23
C VAL A 597 -12.92 -8.33 13.68
N MET A 598 -13.06 -8.23 12.36
CA MET A 598 -13.60 -7.07 11.66
C MET A 598 -14.84 -7.48 10.86
N PRO A 599 -16.02 -7.56 11.51
CA PRO A 599 -17.27 -7.91 10.83
C PRO A 599 -17.62 -7.00 9.65
N THR A 600 -17.12 -5.76 9.64
CA THR A 600 -17.28 -4.79 8.54
C THR A 600 -16.65 -5.23 7.23
N LEU A 601 -15.75 -6.22 7.25
CA LEU A 601 -15.22 -6.84 6.03
C LEU A 601 -16.27 -7.74 5.36
N SER A 602 -17.18 -8.34 6.12
CA SER A 602 -18.24 -9.20 5.58
C SER A 602 -19.29 -8.38 4.84
N LEU A 603 -19.72 -8.86 3.67
CA LEU A 603 -20.80 -8.23 2.90
C LEU A 603 -22.15 -8.92 3.08
N ASP A 604 -22.16 -10.10 3.69
CA ASP A 604 -23.36 -10.83 4.05
C ASP A 604 -23.48 -10.96 5.57
N ALA A 605 -24.74 -11.00 6.02
CA ALA A 605 -25.10 -11.26 7.41
C ALA A 605 -25.13 -12.77 7.74
N THR A 606 -25.19 -13.63 6.73
CA THR A 606 -25.54 -15.05 6.90
C THR A 606 -24.35 -15.99 7.06
N ASN A 607 -23.09 -15.53 6.90
CA ASN A 607 -21.89 -16.39 7.01
C ASN A 607 -22.03 -17.74 6.26
N GLY A 608 -22.71 -17.71 5.11
CA GLY A 608 -23.00 -18.88 4.31
C GLY A 608 -21.75 -19.49 3.68
N PRO A 609 -21.89 -20.69 3.07
CA PRO A 609 -20.79 -21.36 2.39
C PRO A 609 -20.23 -20.58 1.20
N ASP A 610 -21.00 -19.66 0.62
CA ASP A 610 -20.58 -18.87 -0.54
C ASP A 610 -20.57 -17.36 -0.28
N SER A 611 -20.18 -17.00 0.94
CA SER A 611 -20.14 -15.62 1.38
C SER A 611 -19.09 -14.77 0.65
N ALA A 612 -19.26 -13.45 0.68
CA ALA A 612 -18.29 -12.48 0.16
C ALA A 612 -17.76 -11.53 1.25
N MET A 613 -16.53 -11.06 1.06
CA MET A 613 -15.92 -10.02 1.89
C MET A 613 -15.14 -9.01 1.07
N ARG A 614 -14.93 -7.83 1.66
CA ARG A 614 -14.25 -6.70 1.05
C ARG A 614 -12.91 -6.46 1.74
N MET A 615 -11.83 -6.37 0.96
CA MET A 615 -10.48 -6.15 1.48
C MET A 615 -9.71 -5.11 0.66
N SER A 616 -8.69 -4.53 1.28
CA SER A 616 -7.76 -3.59 0.65
C SER A 616 -6.32 -4.08 0.84
N GLY A 617 -5.49 -3.96 -0.20
CA GLY A 617 -4.06 -4.27 -0.12
C GLY A 617 -3.44 -4.53 -1.48
N SER A 618 -2.12 -4.39 -1.57
CA SER A 618 -1.36 -4.91 -2.72
C SER A 618 -1.57 -6.43 -2.91
N SER A 619 -1.84 -7.15 -1.82
CA SER A 619 -2.31 -8.54 -1.81
C SER A 619 -3.56 -8.81 -2.65
N MET A 620 -4.45 -7.82 -2.81
CA MET A 620 -5.65 -7.90 -3.65
C MET A 620 -5.37 -7.49 -5.10
N SER A 621 -4.35 -6.64 -5.33
CA SER A 621 -3.91 -6.25 -6.67
C SER A 621 -3.14 -7.35 -7.40
N THR A 622 -2.25 -8.07 -6.69
CA THR A 622 -1.43 -9.16 -7.24
C THR A 622 -2.23 -10.25 -7.97
N PRO A 623 -3.34 -10.80 -7.42
CA PRO A 623 -4.10 -11.86 -8.08
C PRO A 623 -4.77 -11.40 -9.38
N LEU A 624 -5.05 -10.11 -9.55
CA LEU A 624 -5.60 -9.58 -10.81
C LEU A 624 -4.58 -9.69 -11.95
N ALA A 625 -3.32 -9.31 -11.68
CA ALA A 625 -2.24 -9.44 -12.65
C ALA A 625 -1.87 -10.91 -12.91
N ALA A 626 -1.92 -11.77 -11.87
CA ALA A 626 -1.73 -13.20 -12.01
C ALA A 626 -2.80 -13.85 -12.91
N GLY A 627 -4.07 -13.48 -12.74
CA GLY A 627 -5.15 -13.92 -13.62
C GLY A 627 -4.97 -13.44 -15.07
N ALA A 628 -4.56 -12.19 -15.28
CA ALA A 628 -4.26 -11.67 -16.61
C ALA A 628 -3.17 -12.50 -17.33
N ALA A 629 -2.12 -12.88 -16.60
CA ALA A 629 -1.07 -13.75 -17.15
C ALA A 629 -1.58 -15.15 -17.50
N ALA A 630 -2.51 -15.71 -16.72
CA ALA A 630 -3.13 -16.99 -17.03
C ALA A 630 -3.94 -16.91 -18.33
N MET A 631 -4.72 -15.84 -18.54
CA MET A 631 -5.43 -15.60 -19.80
C MET A 631 -4.46 -15.45 -20.98
N MET A 632 -3.33 -14.76 -20.80
CA MET A 632 -2.30 -14.61 -21.84
C MET A 632 -1.65 -15.96 -22.20
N LEU A 633 -1.41 -16.82 -21.21
CA LEU A 633 -0.81 -18.14 -21.41
C LEU A 633 -1.79 -19.17 -21.99
N GLU A 634 -3.08 -18.99 -21.80
CA GLU A 634 -4.13 -19.76 -22.49
C GLU A 634 -4.03 -19.54 -24.00
N ILE A 635 -3.98 -18.27 -24.45
CA ILE A 635 -3.95 -17.93 -25.88
C ILE A 635 -2.58 -18.10 -26.52
N ASN A 636 -1.49 -17.92 -25.76
CA ASN A 636 -0.13 -18.11 -26.23
C ASN A 636 0.72 -18.82 -25.16
N PRO A 637 0.75 -20.17 -25.17
CA PRO A 637 1.44 -20.96 -24.16
C PRO A 637 2.97 -20.88 -24.24
N ASN A 638 3.52 -20.28 -25.31
CA ASN A 638 4.96 -20.15 -25.52
C ASN A 638 5.55 -18.89 -24.90
N LEU A 639 4.72 -17.95 -24.41
CA LEU A 639 5.21 -16.73 -23.76
C LEU A 639 6.12 -17.05 -22.57
N THR A 640 7.27 -16.40 -22.52
CA THR A 640 8.17 -16.47 -21.37
C THR A 640 7.68 -15.53 -20.25
N PRO A 641 8.13 -15.73 -18.99
CA PRO A 641 7.87 -14.78 -17.91
C PRO A 641 8.33 -13.35 -18.22
N GLY A 642 9.45 -13.19 -18.93
CA GLY A 642 9.94 -11.88 -19.37
C GLY A 642 9.02 -11.23 -20.39
N MET A 643 8.44 -11.99 -21.32
CA MET A 643 7.49 -11.46 -22.31
C MET A 643 6.18 -11.06 -21.64
N ILE A 644 5.69 -11.85 -20.68
CA ILE A 644 4.48 -11.52 -19.91
C ILE A 644 4.70 -10.21 -19.14
N ARG A 645 5.85 -10.07 -18.47
CA ARG A 645 6.24 -8.80 -17.84
C ARG A 645 6.24 -7.65 -18.85
N MET A 646 6.87 -7.83 -20.00
CA MET A 646 6.95 -6.80 -21.04
C MET A 646 5.56 -6.38 -21.49
N ILE A 647 4.68 -7.34 -21.84
CA ILE A 647 3.34 -7.06 -22.34
C ILE A 647 2.52 -6.30 -21.29
N LEU A 648 2.54 -6.75 -20.03
CA LEU A 648 1.79 -6.12 -18.94
C LEU A 648 2.26 -4.68 -18.67
N GLN A 649 3.57 -4.42 -18.71
CA GLN A 649 4.10 -3.07 -18.51
C GLN A 649 3.89 -2.17 -19.72
N TYR A 650 4.12 -2.71 -20.92
CA TYR A 650 4.01 -1.97 -22.18
C TYR A 650 2.57 -1.48 -22.40
N SER A 651 1.56 -2.29 -22.09
CA SER A 651 0.15 -1.94 -22.25
C SER A 651 -0.43 -1.11 -21.10
N ALA A 652 0.26 -1.00 -19.96
CA ALA A 652 -0.26 -0.36 -18.74
C ALA A 652 -0.72 1.08 -19.00
N GLN A 653 -1.66 1.58 -18.19
CA GLN A 653 -2.08 2.97 -18.21
C GLN A 653 -1.18 3.81 -17.28
N PRO A 654 -0.45 4.82 -17.79
CA PRO A 654 0.21 5.79 -16.92
C PRO A 654 -0.82 6.51 -16.03
N MET A 655 -0.61 6.47 -14.72
CA MET A 655 -1.44 7.13 -13.73
C MET A 655 -1.02 8.58 -13.54
N ASN A 656 -2.00 9.47 -13.40
CA ASN A 656 -1.76 10.88 -13.19
C ASN A 656 -1.15 11.14 -11.79
N GLY A 657 -0.15 12.02 -11.71
CA GLY A 657 0.47 12.41 -10.45
C GLY A 657 1.31 11.35 -9.73
N ALA A 658 1.56 10.20 -10.37
CA ALA A 658 2.41 9.13 -9.83
C ALA A 658 3.74 9.04 -10.58
N ASN A 659 4.85 8.81 -9.89
CA ASN A 659 6.15 8.56 -10.54
C ASN A 659 6.45 7.06 -10.65
N THR A 660 7.51 6.70 -11.37
CA THR A 660 7.88 5.30 -11.66
C THR A 660 8.14 4.46 -10.41
N TYR A 661 8.59 5.02 -9.30
CA TYR A 661 8.75 4.28 -8.03
C TYR A 661 7.41 4.03 -7.31
N GLU A 662 6.35 4.74 -7.69
CA GLU A 662 5.01 4.54 -7.15
C GLU A 662 4.21 3.58 -8.03
N GLN A 663 4.15 3.84 -9.34
CA GLN A 663 3.28 3.14 -10.28
C GLN A 663 3.97 2.07 -11.14
N GLY A 664 5.31 2.03 -11.16
CA GLY A 664 6.04 1.25 -12.15
C GLY A 664 5.75 1.77 -13.57
N ALA A 665 5.33 0.87 -14.45
CA ALA A 665 4.86 1.23 -15.80
C ALA A 665 3.43 1.82 -15.83
N GLY A 666 2.67 1.69 -14.75
CA GLY A 666 1.30 2.18 -14.66
C GLY A 666 0.31 1.11 -14.22
N GLN A 667 -0.98 1.41 -14.37
CA GLN A 667 -2.07 0.56 -13.94
C GLN A 667 -2.42 -0.52 -14.97
N LEU A 668 -2.63 -1.74 -14.48
CA LEU A 668 -2.95 -2.95 -15.25
C LEU A 668 -4.04 -2.67 -16.31
N ASN A 669 -3.75 -3.09 -17.54
CA ASN A 669 -4.62 -2.98 -18.71
C ASN A 669 -4.68 -4.35 -19.41
N ILE A 670 -5.74 -5.11 -19.12
CA ILE A 670 -5.93 -6.46 -19.66
C ILE A 670 -6.29 -6.41 -21.15
N ASP A 671 -7.03 -5.38 -21.61
CA ASP A 671 -7.34 -5.18 -23.03
C ASP A 671 -6.07 -5.12 -23.89
N GLY A 672 -5.20 -4.16 -23.58
CA GLY A 672 -3.95 -4.00 -24.34
C GLY A 672 -3.02 -5.19 -24.21
N ALA A 673 -2.97 -5.82 -23.03
CA ALA A 673 -2.12 -6.99 -22.79
C ALA A 673 -2.55 -8.19 -23.67
N MET A 674 -3.85 -8.48 -23.71
CA MET A 674 -4.39 -9.60 -24.50
C MET A 674 -4.28 -9.33 -26.01
N ARG A 675 -4.49 -8.08 -26.44
CA ARG A 675 -4.30 -7.66 -27.84
C ARG A 675 -2.87 -7.87 -28.31
N LEU A 676 -1.87 -7.64 -27.45
CA LEU A 676 -0.46 -7.95 -27.77
C LEU A 676 -0.21 -9.46 -27.78
N ALA A 677 -0.58 -10.15 -26.69
CA ALA A 677 -0.34 -11.58 -26.53
C ALA A 677 -0.88 -12.42 -27.70
N ARG A 678 -2.08 -12.10 -28.21
CA ARG A 678 -2.72 -12.83 -29.33
C ARG A 678 -2.06 -12.61 -30.68
N THR A 679 -1.32 -11.50 -30.84
CA THR A 679 -0.69 -11.14 -32.12
C THR A 679 0.74 -11.63 -32.26
N LEU A 680 1.36 -12.02 -31.14
CA LEU A 680 2.65 -12.68 -31.15
C LEU A 680 2.51 -14.08 -31.71
N ARG A 681 3.52 -14.52 -32.47
CA ARG A 681 3.58 -15.85 -33.07
C ARG A 681 3.43 -16.94 -32.01
N THR A 682 2.61 -17.95 -32.31
CA THR A 682 2.42 -19.14 -31.46
C THR A 682 3.18 -20.35 -32.00
N ASP A 683 3.75 -20.26 -33.20
CA ASP A 683 4.54 -21.31 -33.87
C ASP A 683 6.03 -21.27 -33.49
N VAL A 684 6.44 -20.32 -32.63
CA VAL A 684 7.83 -20.15 -32.18
C VAL A 684 7.98 -20.42 -30.69
N ASP A 685 9.09 -21.04 -30.30
CA ASP A 685 9.52 -21.12 -28.90
C ASP A 685 10.38 -19.90 -28.57
N PHE A 686 9.81 -18.96 -27.80
CA PHE A 686 10.48 -17.74 -27.41
C PHE A 686 11.68 -17.95 -26.47
N GLN A 687 11.82 -19.14 -25.87
CA GLN A 687 13.01 -19.45 -25.08
C GLN A 687 14.22 -19.78 -25.97
N THR A 688 14.01 -20.52 -27.06
CA THR A 688 15.09 -21.02 -27.93
C THR A 688 15.28 -20.22 -29.22
N LEU A 689 14.43 -19.22 -29.50
CA LEU A 689 14.50 -18.39 -30.71
C LEU A 689 15.90 -17.79 -30.98
N ALA A 690 16.33 -17.83 -32.23
CA ALA A 690 17.61 -17.28 -32.70
C ALA A 690 17.53 -15.76 -32.91
N LYS A 691 18.61 -15.03 -32.61
CA LYS A 691 18.67 -13.57 -32.79
C LYS A 691 18.24 -13.18 -34.21
N GLY A 692 17.31 -12.22 -34.32
CA GLY A 692 16.75 -11.76 -35.60
C GLY A 692 15.51 -12.53 -36.09
N THR A 693 15.08 -13.59 -35.41
CA THR A 693 13.81 -14.26 -35.72
C THR A 693 12.63 -13.32 -35.43
N ALA A 694 11.78 -13.10 -36.43
CA ALA A 694 10.56 -12.31 -36.27
C ALA A 694 9.61 -12.99 -35.27
N THR A 695 9.21 -12.27 -34.23
CA THR A 695 8.29 -12.74 -33.18
C THR A 695 6.84 -12.41 -33.43
N VAL A 696 6.61 -11.61 -34.46
CA VAL A 696 5.30 -11.28 -35.02
C VAL A 696 5.20 -11.86 -36.44
N PRO A 697 4.00 -12.15 -36.94
CA PRO A 697 3.81 -12.61 -38.31
C PRO A 697 4.33 -11.59 -39.35
N ALA A 698 4.66 -12.06 -40.56
CA ALA A 698 5.04 -11.17 -41.65
C ALA A 698 3.88 -10.22 -42.00
N GLY A 699 4.21 -8.93 -42.23
CA GLY A 699 3.19 -7.90 -42.49
C GLY A 699 2.38 -7.48 -41.26
N TRP A 700 2.78 -7.87 -40.05
CA TRP A 700 2.10 -7.49 -38.82
C TRP A 700 2.10 -5.97 -38.61
N LEU A 701 0.92 -5.45 -38.29
CA LEU A 701 0.71 -4.08 -37.83
C LEU A 701 0.53 -4.10 -36.32
N MET A 702 1.30 -3.26 -35.62
CA MET A 702 1.14 -3.03 -34.19
C MET A 702 -0.31 -2.65 -33.87
N PRO A 703 -0.96 -3.27 -32.86
CA PRO A 703 -2.24 -2.79 -32.37
C PRO A 703 -2.13 -1.32 -31.95
N THR A 704 -3.19 -0.54 -32.19
CA THR A 704 -3.27 0.83 -31.70
C THR A 704 -2.99 0.88 -30.21
N ALA A 705 -1.96 1.63 -29.81
CA ALA A 705 -1.45 1.69 -28.43
C ALA A 705 -2.34 2.55 -27.51
N THR A 706 -3.65 2.32 -27.56
CA THR A 706 -4.69 2.93 -26.74
C THR A 706 -5.70 1.86 -26.34
N SER A 707 -6.34 2.06 -25.18
CA SER A 707 -7.51 1.27 -24.77
C SER A 707 -8.59 2.18 -24.22
N THR A 708 -9.82 1.69 -24.19
CA THR A 708 -10.98 2.42 -23.67
C THR A 708 -11.67 1.60 -22.59
N ILE A 709 -11.24 1.75 -21.33
CA ILE A 709 -11.78 1.00 -20.19
C ILE A 709 -12.66 1.93 -19.36
N GLY A 710 -13.87 1.46 -18.97
CA GLY A 710 -14.77 2.25 -18.12
C GLY A 710 -15.23 3.57 -18.76
N GLY A 711 -15.31 3.62 -20.10
CA GLY A 711 -15.64 4.84 -20.85
C GLY A 711 -14.49 5.83 -21.03
N ALA A 712 -13.33 5.60 -20.39
CA ALA A 712 -12.16 6.46 -20.50
C ALA A 712 -11.14 5.86 -21.49
N THR A 713 -10.73 6.67 -22.48
CA THR A 713 -9.67 6.29 -23.43
C THR A 713 -8.32 6.81 -22.96
N PHE A 714 -7.30 5.95 -22.95
CA PHE A 714 -5.96 6.32 -22.52
C PHE A 714 -4.87 5.70 -23.41
N PRO A 715 -3.70 6.36 -23.54
CA PRO A 715 -2.54 5.78 -24.20
C PRO A 715 -1.88 4.71 -23.34
N TRP A 716 -1.32 3.70 -23.97
CA TRP A 716 -0.46 2.72 -23.30
C TRP A 716 0.86 3.36 -22.88
N ALA A 717 1.47 2.87 -21.80
CA ALA A 717 2.74 3.36 -21.29
C ALA A 717 3.90 3.19 -22.28
N GLN A 718 3.85 2.14 -23.10
CA GLN A 718 4.91 1.74 -24.02
C GLN A 718 6.28 1.69 -23.34
N LEU A 719 6.30 1.25 -22.07
CA LEU A 719 7.44 1.29 -21.17
C LEU A 719 7.68 -0.10 -20.57
N VAL A 720 8.96 -0.46 -20.38
CA VAL A 720 9.38 -1.60 -19.58
C VAL A 720 10.44 -1.14 -18.58
N THR A 721 10.17 -1.35 -17.30
CA THR A 721 11.12 -1.11 -16.22
C THR A 721 12.25 -2.15 -16.24
N GLY A 722 13.47 -1.68 -16.02
CA GLY A 722 14.63 -2.51 -15.70
C GLY A 722 15.11 -2.26 -14.28
N LYS A 723 16.33 -2.72 -13.95
CA LYS A 723 16.90 -2.57 -12.60
C LYS A 723 17.01 -1.11 -12.16
N TYR A 724 17.69 -0.29 -12.96
CA TYR A 724 18.02 1.11 -12.64
C TYR A 724 17.51 2.11 -13.67
N THR A 725 16.94 1.60 -14.75
CA THR A 725 16.51 2.35 -15.93
C THR A 725 15.19 1.79 -16.40
N PHE A 726 14.52 2.49 -17.30
CA PHE A 726 13.38 1.98 -18.05
C PHE A 726 13.62 2.19 -19.54
N HIS A 727 12.96 1.41 -20.37
CA HIS A 727 13.03 1.50 -21.82
C HIS A 727 11.64 1.85 -22.36
N THR A 728 11.58 2.65 -23.42
CA THR A 728 10.32 3.05 -24.06
C THR A 728 10.35 2.85 -25.58
N GLY A 729 9.17 2.79 -26.20
CA GLY A 729 9.01 2.82 -27.65
C GLY A 729 8.49 1.53 -28.28
N ALA A 730 7.92 1.63 -29.48
CA ALA A 730 7.19 0.55 -30.14
C ALA A 730 8.03 -0.72 -30.41
N ASN A 731 9.34 -0.57 -30.59
CA ASN A 731 10.24 -1.67 -30.91
C ASN A 731 10.44 -2.67 -29.75
N LEU A 732 10.05 -2.30 -28.51
CA LEU A 732 10.07 -3.19 -27.34
C LEU A 732 9.31 -4.49 -27.59
N VAL A 733 8.21 -4.43 -28.35
CA VAL A 733 7.41 -5.62 -28.69
C VAL A 733 7.96 -6.35 -29.91
N SER A 734 8.42 -5.65 -30.94
CA SER A 734 8.73 -6.28 -32.24
C SER A 734 10.19 -6.72 -32.40
N GLN A 735 11.14 -6.21 -31.62
CA GLN A 735 12.59 -6.36 -31.92
C GLN A 735 13.45 -6.93 -30.77
N PHE A 736 13.10 -6.72 -29.49
CA PHE A 736 14.02 -6.99 -28.36
C PHE A 736 13.78 -8.32 -27.62
N GLN A 737 13.25 -9.33 -28.31
CA GLN A 737 12.68 -10.52 -27.66
C GLN A 737 13.71 -11.44 -26.98
N THR A 738 14.97 -11.45 -27.42
CA THR A 738 16.06 -12.17 -26.73
C THR A 738 16.22 -11.70 -25.28
N VAL A 739 15.92 -10.43 -24.98
CA VAL A 739 16.01 -9.87 -23.61
C VAL A 739 14.96 -10.48 -22.68
N TYR A 740 13.87 -11.03 -23.22
CA TYR A 740 12.75 -11.54 -22.43
C TYR A 740 12.81 -13.05 -22.18
N LYS A 741 13.90 -13.73 -22.52
CA LYS A 741 14.12 -15.14 -22.13
C LYS A 741 14.14 -15.29 -20.60
N ARG A 742 13.81 -16.48 -20.11
CA ARG A 742 13.60 -16.77 -18.66
C ARG A 742 14.76 -16.34 -17.75
N GLU A 743 15.99 -16.49 -18.23
CA GLU A 743 17.22 -16.20 -17.47
C GLU A 743 17.60 -14.71 -17.47
N ASN A 744 16.94 -13.90 -18.31
CA ASN A 744 17.34 -12.53 -18.58
C ASN A 744 16.52 -11.54 -17.75
N ILE A 745 17.19 -10.50 -17.28
CA ILE A 745 16.54 -9.34 -16.66
C ILE A 745 16.84 -8.13 -17.54
N VAL A 746 15.78 -7.43 -17.93
CA VAL A 746 15.86 -6.11 -18.57
C VAL A 746 16.60 -5.18 -17.59
N GLY A 747 17.79 -4.72 -17.94
CA GLY A 747 18.61 -3.89 -17.03
C GLY A 747 20.09 -4.26 -16.98
N ASN A 748 20.50 -5.40 -17.55
CA ASN A 748 21.92 -5.68 -17.81
C ASN A 748 22.44 -4.93 -19.05
N GLY A 749 21.94 -3.70 -19.27
CA GLY A 749 22.42 -2.79 -20.29
C GLY A 749 23.74 -2.13 -19.90
N VAL A 750 24.26 -2.34 -18.70
CA VAL A 750 25.59 -1.87 -18.32
C VAL A 750 26.30 -3.00 -17.58
N ASN A 751 27.34 -3.57 -18.18
CA ASN A 751 28.30 -4.40 -17.47
C ASN A 751 29.37 -3.50 -16.86
N PHE A 752 29.62 -3.67 -15.57
CA PHE A 752 30.75 -3.07 -14.88
C PHE A 752 31.92 -4.05 -14.96
N ALA A 753 32.88 -3.76 -15.83
CA ALA A 753 34.16 -4.46 -15.85
C ALA A 753 35.27 -3.41 -15.79
N ALA A 754 36.13 -3.51 -14.78
CA ALA A 754 37.31 -2.66 -14.63
C ALA A 754 37.06 -1.14 -14.71
N GLY A 755 35.93 -0.65 -14.18
CA GLY A 755 35.65 0.79 -14.10
C GLY A 755 35.03 1.40 -15.37
N ALA A 756 34.72 0.60 -16.39
CA ALA A 756 34.03 1.06 -17.60
C ALA A 756 32.57 0.56 -17.64
N TYR A 757 31.66 1.43 -18.10
CA TYR A 757 30.29 1.10 -18.43
C TYR A 757 30.25 0.50 -19.85
N SER A 758 30.09 -0.83 -19.98
CA SER A 758 29.91 -1.47 -21.29
C SER A 758 28.44 -1.79 -21.54
N LEU A 759 27.83 -1.15 -22.54
CA LEU A 759 26.54 -1.54 -23.09
C LEU A 759 26.72 -2.79 -23.96
N ASN A 760 26.31 -3.96 -23.43
CA ASN A 760 26.40 -5.24 -24.15
C ASN A 760 25.36 -5.29 -25.29
N THR A 761 25.71 -4.65 -26.40
CA THR A 761 24.91 -4.58 -27.63
C THR A 761 25.18 -5.78 -28.56
N THR A 762 26.18 -6.60 -28.28
CA THR A 762 26.40 -7.84 -29.03
C THR A 762 25.39 -8.91 -28.61
N SER A 763 25.04 -8.98 -27.31
CA SER A 763 24.20 -10.04 -26.73
C SER A 763 22.73 -9.66 -26.52
N PHE A 764 22.40 -8.39 -26.22
CA PHE A 764 21.05 -8.01 -25.76
C PHE A 764 20.41 -6.80 -26.45
N PHE A 765 21.16 -5.90 -27.10
CA PHE A 765 20.62 -4.69 -27.75
C PHE A 765 21.23 -4.48 -29.13
N THR A 766 20.46 -4.29 -30.21
CA THR A 766 21.08 -3.96 -31.51
C THR A 766 21.74 -2.56 -31.46
N THR A 767 23.05 -2.53 -31.74
CA THR A 767 23.96 -1.38 -31.97
C THR A 767 23.91 -0.16 -31.02
N GLY A 768 24.97 -0.06 -30.20
CA GLY A 768 25.73 1.15 -29.82
C GLY A 768 25.01 2.32 -29.12
N LEU A 769 25.15 2.41 -27.79
CA LEU A 769 24.97 3.64 -27.02
C LEU A 769 26.03 3.63 -25.90
N THR A 770 26.58 4.77 -25.50
CA THR A 770 27.41 4.93 -24.31
C THR A 770 26.92 6.18 -23.58
N VAL A 771 26.55 6.07 -22.31
CA VAL A 771 26.08 7.21 -21.49
C VAL A 771 26.98 7.32 -20.27
N ASN A 772 27.65 8.47 -20.09
CA ASN A 772 28.49 8.75 -18.92
C ASN A 772 27.98 10.02 -18.21
N ARG A 773 28.06 10.06 -16.87
CA ARG A 773 27.69 11.21 -16.04
C ARG A 773 28.88 11.97 -15.44
N ASN A 774 30.13 11.52 -15.65
CA ASN A 774 31.33 12.19 -15.13
C ASN A 774 32.41 12.33 -16.22
N VAL A 775 33.25 13.37 -16.06
CA VAL A 775 34.40 13.72 -16.90
C VAL A 775 35.15 12.48 -17.36
N ILE A 776 35.21 12.26 -18.68
CA ILE A 776 36.11 11.28 -19.28
C ILE A 776 37.47 11.93 -19.31
N THR A 777 38.45 11.52 -18.50
CA THR A 777 39.85 11.82 -18.78
C THR A 777 40.43 10.61 -19.50
N SER A 778 40.65 10.75 -20.82
CA SER A 778 41.32 9.73 -21.64
C SER A 778 42.77 10.12 -21.82
N ASN A 779 43.73 9.25 -21.44
CA ASN A 779 45.18 9.42 -21.62
C ASN A 779 45.68 8.91 -22.99
N GLY A 780 44.90 9.16 -24.05
CA GLY A 780 45.10 8.63 -25.41
C GLY A 780 43.81 8.50 -26.21
N SER A 781 43.92 8.54 -27.54
CA SER A 781 42.85 8.74 -28.54
C SER A 781 41.51 8.02 -28.29
N ALA A 782 40.42 8.80 -28.20
CA ALA A 782 39.05 8.30 -28.19
C ALA A 782 38.55 8.08 -29.62
N PHE A 783 38.63 6.85 -30.14
CA PHE A 783 38.00 6.49 -31.41
C PHE A 783 36.70 5.72 -31.13
N GLY A 784 35.59 6.28 -31.60
CA GLY A 784 34.30 5.59 -31.66
C GLY A 784 33.49 6.14 -32.83
N GLY A 785 33.21 5.29 -33.82
CA GLY A 785 32.17 5.56 -34.81
C GLY A 785 30.80 5.46 -34.12
N GLY A 786 30.27 6.61 -33.70
CA GLY A 786 28.99 6.74 -33.02
C GLY A 786 28.80 8.16 -32.46
N THR A 787 27.58 8.68 -32.55
CA THR A 787 27.22 10.05 -32.13
C THR A 787 27.14 10.16 -30.60
N THR A 788 27.99 11.00 -30.01
CA THR A 788 27.89 11.42 -28.61
C THR A 788 26.72 12.41 -28.48
N TYR A 789 25.64 12.01 -27.81
CA TYR A 789 24.48 12.89 -27.57
C TYR A 789 24.47 13.31 -26.10
N LEU A 790 25.00 14.52 -25.84
CA LEU A 790 24.85 15.32 -24.61
C LEU A 790 25.74 14.92 -23.41
N SER A 791 26.81 15.67 -23.18
CA SER A 791 27.43 15.83 -21.85
C SER A 791 26.85 17.08 -21.18
N TYR A 792 26.11 16.93 -20.09
CA TYR A 792 25.91 18.04 -19.16
C TYR A 792 27.22 18.23 -18.37
N GLY A 793 28.09 19.15 -18.82
CA GLY A 793 29.37 19.47 -18.16
C GLY A 793 30.58 19.56 -19.10
N VAL A 794 31.78 19.67 -18.50
CA VAL A 794 33.06 19.86 -19.20
C VAL A 794 33.57 18.54 -19.83
N LEU A 795 33.87 18.54 -21.14
CA LEU A 795 34.52 17.43 -21.84
C LEU A 795 36.04 17.70 -21.96
N VAL A 796 36.89 16.79 -21.45
CA VAL A 796 38.36 16.97 -21.42
C VAL A 796 39.07 15.76 -22.03
N GLY A 797 39.77 15.91 -23.16
CA GLY A 797 40.63 14.86 -23.72
C GLY A 797 42.12 15.13 -23.46
N ASP A 798 42.91 14.09 -23.15
CA ASP A 798 44.38 14.14 -23.22
C ASP A 798 44.81 13.43 -24.52
N GLY A 799 45.29 14.20 -25.51
CA GLY A 799 45.61 13.71 -26.87
C GLY A 799 44.68 14.24 -27.97
N VAL A 800 44.05 13.35 -28.75
CA VAL A 800 43.19 13.71 -29.91
C VAL A 800 41.73 13.41 -29.60
N LEU A 801 40.87 14.42 -29.72
CA LEU A 801 39.41 14.31 -29.60
C LEU A 801 38.78 14.41 -31.00
N VAL A 802 38.14 13.34 -31.46
CA VAL A 802 37.52 13.25 -32.80
C VAL A 802 36.02 13.03 -32.67
N GLY A 803 35.22 13.81 -33.41
CA GLY A 803 33.79 13.59 -33.60
C GLY A 803 33.45 13.36 -35.08
N ASP A 804 32.68 12.32 -35.36
CA ASP A 804 32.05 12.11 -36.68
C ASP A 804 30.69 12.84 -36.69
N GLY A 805 30.52 13.83 -37.57
CA GLY A 805 29.34 14.68 -37.64
C GLY A 805 29.40 15.95 -36.77
N VAL A 806 28.66 15.99 -35.64
CA VAL A 806 28.50 17.20 -34.80
C VAL A 806 29.02 16.95 -33.39
N LEU A 807 29.96 17.78 -32.93
CA LEU A 807 30.46 17.77 -31.55
C LEU A 807 29.84 18.94 -30.78
N VAL A 808 29.05 18.64 -29.73
CA VAL A 808 28.35 19.64 -28.89
C VAL A 808 28.74 19.47 -27.43
N GLY A 809 29.05 20.57 -26.74
CA GLY A 809 29.25 20.59 -25.30
C GLY A 809 28.55 21.76 -24.63
N ASP A 810 27.80 21.48 -23.56
CA ASP A 810 27.23 22.51 -22.69
C ASP A 810 28.34 22.99 -21.73
N SER A 811 28.80 24.25 -21.88
CA SER A 811 29.81 24.95 -21.08
C SER A 811 31.28 24.91 -21.56
N ALA A 812 31.97 23.76 -21.64
CA ALA A 812 33.38 23.76 -22.09
C ALA A 812 33.83 22.46 -22.77
N LEU A 813 34.58 22.60 -23.88
CA LEU A 813 35.22 21.55 -24.67
C LEU A 813 36.74 21.78 -24.64
N LEU A 814 37.49 20.88 -24.00
CA LEU A 814 38.94 21.00 -23.77
C LEU A 814 39.70 19.79 -24.34
N SER A 815 40.81 20.05 -25.04
CA SER A 815 41.76 19.02 -25.48
C SER A 815 43.20 19.48 -25.27
N ASN A 816 44.04 18.64 -24.65
CA ASN A 816 45.49 18.88 -24.51
C ASN A 816 46.28 18.49 -25.79
N GLY A 817 45.61 18.38 -26.94
CA GLY A 817 46.22 18.08 -28.23
C GLY A 817 45.36 18.56 -29.40
N VAL A 818 44.84 17.65 -30.24
CA VAL A 818 44.08 18.01 -31.46
C VAL A 818 42.58 17.83 -31.24
N LEU A 819 41.77 18.81 -31.65
CA LEU A 819 40.31 18.73 -31.70
C LEU A 819 39.86 18.65 -33.17
N VAL A 820 39.23 17.55 -33.58
CA VAL A 820 38.80 17.31 -34.97
C VAL A 820 37.30 17.04 -35.04
N GLY A 821 36.60 17.75 -35.92
CA GLY A 821 35.21 17.47 -36.29
C GLY A 821 35.03 17.41 -37.81
N ASP A 822 34.36 16.37 -38.30
CA ASP A 822 34.05 16.19 -39.74
C ASP A 822 32.85 17.04 -40.21
N GLY A 823 32.11 17.66 -39.28
CA GLY A 823 30.96 18.52 -39.57
C GLY A 823 30.97 19.82 -38.77
N VAL A 824 30.12 19.94 -37.75
CA VAL A 824 29.95 21.19 -36.97
C VAL A 824 30.48 21.02 -35.55
N LEU A 825 31.28 21.98 -35.10
CA LEU A 825 31.76 22.09 -33.72
C LEU A 825 31.00 23.22 -33.02
N VAL A 826 30.17 22.88 -32.03
CA VAL A 826 29.32 23.83 -31.30
C VAL A 826 29.63 23.80 -29.81
N GLY A 827 29.90 24.97 -29.23
CA GLY A 827 29.99 25.14 -27.79
C GLY A 827 29.23 26.38 -27.34
N ASP A 828 28.29 26.20 -26.40
CA ASP A 828 27.58 27.31 -25.75
C ASP A 828 28.50 28.10 -24.78
N GLY A 829 29.72 27.61 -24.53
CA GLY A 829 30.73 28.30 -23.69
C GLY A 829 32.12 28.38 -24.32
N VAL A 830 33.14 27.73 -23.75
CA VAL A 830 34.55 27.87 -24.18
C VAL A 830 35.04 26.64 -24.94
N LEU A 831 35.62 26.86 -26.13
CA LEU A 831 36.32 25.86 -26.94
C LEU A 831 37.85 26.10 -26.81
N VAL A 832 38.58 25.12 -26.27
CA VAL A 832 40.04 25.21 -26.09
C VAL A 832 40.73 23.96 -26.60
N GLY A 833 41.64 24.14 -27.56
CA GLY A 833 42.65 23.13 -27.93
C GLY A 833 44.03 23.70 -27.67
N ASP A 834 44.89 22.96 -26.95
CA ASP A 834 46.29 23.35 -26.75
C ASP A 834 47.15 23.08 -28.01
N GLY A 835 46.63 22.29 -28.96
CA GLY A 835 47.21 22.04 -30.28
C GLY A 835 46.34 22.55 -31.43
N VAL A 836 46.04 21.70 -32.42
CA VAL A 836 45.33 22.11 -33.65
C VAL A 836 43.81 21.93 -33.50
N LEU A 837 43.04 22.94 -33.88
CA LEU A 837 41.58 22.90 -33.98
C LEU A 837 41.19 22.85 -35.47
N VAL A 838 40.60 21.74 -35.93
CA VAL A 838 40.18 21.55 -37.33
C VAL A 838 38.71 21.17 -37.39
N GLY A 839 37.93 21.94 -38.14
CA GLY A 839 36.57 21.59 -38.54
C GLY A 839 36.47 21.60 -40.06
N ASP A 840 35.88 20.56 -40.65
CA ASP A 840 35.56 20.55 -42.10
C ASP A 840 34.29 21.38 -42.39
N GLY A 841 33.44 21.63 -41.38
CA GLY A 841 32.27 22.51 -41.45
C GLY A 841 32.36 23.77 -40.59
N VAL A 842 31.26 24.15 -39.92
CA VAL A 842 31.14 25.43 -39.20
C VAL A 842 31.62 25.32 -37.76
N LEU A 843 32.44 26.29 -37.33
CA LEU A 843 32.85 26.50 -35.95
C LEU A 843 32.02 27.62 -35.33
N VAL A 844 31.23 27.33 -34.30
CA VAL A 844 30.42 28.32 -33.58
C VAL A 844 30.74 28.26 -32.08
N GLY A 845 31.13 29.40 -31.51
CA GLY A 845 31.30 29.57 -30.08
C GLY A 845 30.60 30.84 -29.61
N ASP A 846 29.76 30.72 -28.58
CA ASP A 846 28.96 31.84 -28.08
C ASP A 846 29.73 32.82 -27.20
N SER A 847 30.94 32.46 -26.75
CA SER A 847 31.71 33.29 -25.80
C SER A 847 33.18 33.54 -26.19
N VAL A 848 34.03 32.50 -26.31
CA VAL A 848 35.48 32.68 -26.53
C VAL A 848 36.10 31.50 -27.29
N LEU A 849 36.85 31.79 -28.36
CA LEU A 849 37.76 30.86 -29.07
C LEU A 849 39.21 31.31 -28.81
N LEU A 850 40.04 30.48 -28.20
CA LEU A 850 41.47 30.77 -27.94
C LEU A 850 42.34 29.89 -28.84
N GLY A 851 43.20 30.53 -29.65
CA GLY A 851 44.30 29.87 -30.38
C GLY A 851 45.65 30.25 -29.77
N ASP A 852 46.69 29.43 -29.99
CA ASP A 852 48.03 29.72 -29.50
C ASP A 852 48.75 30.81 -30.34
N ASN A 853 49.61 31.60 -29.69
CA ASN A 853 50.05 32.94 -30.13
C ASN A 853 50.88 32.99 -31.42
N THR A 854 50.60 33.98 -32.27
CA THR A 854 51.64 34.62 -33.11
C THR A 854 52.39 35.68 -32.28
N PRO A 855 53.74 35.75 -32.29
CA PRO A 855 54.52 36.65 -31.44
C PRO A 855 54.37 38.13 -31.83
N GLY A 856 54.42 39.00 -30.83
CA GLY A 856 53.99 40.40 -30.90
C GLY A 856 54.77 41.37 -31.80
N MET A 857 54.15 42.52 -32.02
CA MET A 857 54.78 43.80 -32.32
C MET A 857 53.98 44.93 -31.64
N GLN A 858 54.67 45.60 -30.71
CA GLN A 858 54.54 46.97 -30.16
C GLN A 858 53.20 47.50 -29.66
#